data_AF-A0A2U1XGS9-F1
#
_entry.id   AF-A0A2U1XGS9-F1
#
_cell.length_a   1.000
_cell.length_b   1.000
_cell.length_c   1.000
_cell.angle_alpha   90.00
_cell.angle_beta   90.00
_cell.angle_gamma   90.00
#
_symmetry.space_group_name_H-M   'P 1'
#
loop_
_entity.id
_entity.type
_entity.pdbx_description
1 polymer ?
#
loop_
_entity_poly.entity_id
_entity_poly.type
_entity_poly.pdbx_seq_one_letter_code
_entity_poly.pdbx_strand_id
1 'polypeptide(L)'
;MKPFGGLNRALPRWATATWTEDGGRIVAGIQRIRGTSGGPPRGFLWWMARRWDAVQDLWWTLKPARFSLLTVIVGILALIVSGQGREVLLATAEGDWIDSTMLFVAVLIWATFAWFWARVALQIDARAKPVHMDDPAEHITGACRLHALEKAVPRLLGVSAFVLLAIAYAIVLWLDGEAVTPKTRIRLWALMAAFAIGAAAFHWAIQVRREVLPERRPGMRLVESLFAVEPDATRDYGGFLALPSNARLYLGLTIAAAILAFTAATLWPVAMARAVGPGFILIVAAATLIPFGTPLVSLSRNRDLPILTVIALLVVLFSLWNNNHEVRLLDREPAPRSNIQSAFQDQWAQGRPMPAEGQRSPVLIVATAGGASRAAYLTATVLGMMQDENPAFARQVFAISGVSGGSLGAAVFQALVAASPDGSPMCQGPDRQESGFARCAQLILQQDFLGPTLAGLLYPDLVQRFLPFPVLPDRAAAIERAWEDAWVRVMGSKAPVRLTDAFTEIRGRPEAPLTSANWMPLLFLNGTSVATGSRIIASQAQFEGHELPDSLDMMGLLPRDVRLSTAVDMSTRFPYVEPAGVLPGANGEPWDRIVDGGYFENFGATTAFDILRTLRSGVKEFDHRYRPIVVQISNDSGYQGVDSEEERWRRIKKGDNRDAPENYLHETKDPLLAFVETRGARGRYAVKALERTLVETEVRLGANEAQLEPLGVFIEFRIFNEAKEQSGEIAAKDPPLGWRLSQAARIAIDKQALGADANNAESFAKLRAAMH
;
A
#
# COMPACT_ATOMS: atom_id res chain seq x y z
N MET A 1 -77.97 -20.28 -24.06
CA MET A 1 -78.38 -21.52 -24.76
C MET A 1 -77.23 -22.51 -24.70
N LYS A 2 -77.56 -23.78 -24.46
CA LYS A 2 -76.74 -25.02 -24.27
C LYS A 2 -76.13 -25.54 -25.61
N PRO A 3 -75.34 -26.66 -25.70
CA PRO A 3 -73.95 -26.91 -25.25
C PRO A 3 -73.10 -27.81 -26.23
N PHE A 4 -71.96 -28.37 -25.75
CA PHE A 4 -71.06 -29.45 -26.30
C PHE A 4 -70.05 -29.09 -27.42
N GLY A 5 -68.82 -29.61 -27.48
CA GLY A 5 -68.06 -30.54 -26.65
C GLY A 5 -66.67 -30.90 -27.27
N GLY A 6 -65.69 -31.23 -26.42
CA GLY A 6 -64.53 -32.12 -26.67
C GLY A 6 -63.43 -31.74 -27.70
N LEU A 7 -62.20 -31.48 -27.23
CA LEU A 7 -61.04 -32.39 -27.36
C LEU A 7 -59.74 -31.70 -26.90
N ASN A 8 -58.96 -32.44 -26.12
CA ASN A 8 -57.58 -32.14 -25.72
C ASN A 8 -56.63 -32.41 -26.90
N ARG A 9 -55.74 -31.48 -27.27
CA ARG A 9 -54.31 -31.70 -27.60
C ARG A 9 -53.61 -30.48 -28.25
N ALA A 10 -52.44 -30.18 -27.68
CA ALA A 10 -51.19 -29.73 -28.31
C ALA A 10 -51.09 -28.31 -28.91
N LEU A 11 -50.28 -27.47 -28.24
CA LEU A 11 -49.54 -26.33 -28.82
C LEU A 11 -48.04 -26.48 -28.49
N PRO A 12 -47.13 -25.90 -29.31
CA PRO A 12 -45.81 -26.46 -29.60
C PRO A 12 -44.72 -26.06 -28.59
N ARG A 13 -43.77 -26.98 -28.37
CA ARG A 13 -42.52 -26.77 -27.63
C ARG A 13 -41.52 -25.97 -28.47
N TRP A 14 -41.30 -24.71 -28.13
CA TRP A 14 -40.04 -24.01 -28.45
C TRP A 14 -39.40 -23.31 -27.24
N ALA A 15 -39.88 -23.62 -26.02
CA ALA A 15 -39.27 -23.17 -24.78
C ALA A 15 -38.60 -24.34 -24.03
N THR A 16 -37.49 -24.86 -24.58
CA THR A 16 -36.43 -25.61 -23.88
C THR A 16 -35.34 -26.00 -24.90
N ALA A 17 -34.42 -25.08 -25.19
CA ALA A 17 -33.20 -25.41 -25.93
C ALA A 17 -32.12 -25.82 -24.92
N THR A 18 -32.01 -27.12 -24.67
CA THR A 18 -30.92 -27.76 -23.94
C THR A 18 -29.76 -28.04 -24.88
N TRP A 19 -28.53 -27.75 -24.40
CA TRP A 19 -27.26 -28.41 -24.72
C TRP A 19 -27.03 -28.84 -26.19
N THR A 20 -26.18 -28.08 -26.86
CA THR A 20 -25.65 -28.27 -28.22
C THR A 20 -25.20 -29.70 -28.54
N GLU A 21 -25.67 -30.20 -29.68
CA GLU A 21 -25.55 -31.57 -30.21
C GLU A 21 -24.11 -32.08 -30.50
N ASP A 22 -23.07 -31.26 -30.34
CA ASP A 22 -21.69 -31.70 -30.58
C ASP A 22 -21.04 -32.42 -29.38
N GLY A 23 -21.54 -32.17 -28.15
CA GLY A 23 -21.12 -32.94 -26.97
C GLY A 23 -21.63 -34.38 -26.96
N GLY A 24 -22.79 -34.61 -27.60
CA GLY A 24 -23.43 -35.93 -27.67
C GLY A 24 -22.69 -36.92 -28.56
N ARG A 25 -22.00 -36.46 -29.61
CA ARG A 25 -21.26 -37.33 -30.54
C ARG A 25 -19.93 -37.82 -29.96
N ILE A 26 -19.28 -37.03 -29.12
CA ILE A 26 -18.05 -37.44 -28.41
C ILE A 26 -18.39 -38.44 -27.30
N VAL A 27 -19.49 -38.22 -26.56
CA VAL A 27 -19.97 -39.15 -25.51
C VAL A 27 -20.51 -40.46 -26.11
N ALA A 28 -21.22 -40.42 -27.24
CA ALA A 28 -21.69 -41.61 -27.95
C ALA A 28 -20.53 -42.42 -28.57
N GLY A 29 -19.45 -41.76 -29.02
CA GLY A 29 -18.23 -42.41 -29.47
C GLY A 29 -17.51 -43.17 -28.35
N ILE A 30 -17.50 -42.63 -27.13
CA ILE A 30 -16.93 -43.27 -25.94
C ILE A 30 -17.81 -44.43 -25.44
N GLN A 31 -19.14 -44.32 -25.57
CA GLN A 31 -20.08 -45.39 -25.19
C GLN A 31 -20.00 -46.61 -26.11
N ARG A 32 -19.69 -46.44 -27.40
CA ARG A 32 -19.50 -47.57 -28.34
C ARG A 32 -18.26 -48.43 -28.04
N ILE A 33 -17.27 -47.91 -27.32
CA ILE A 33 -16.06 -48.65 -26.92
C ILE A 33 -16.31 -49.52 -25.67
N ARG A 34 -17.38 -49.26 -24.91
CA ARG A 34 -17.69 -49.96 -23.64
C ARG A 34 -18.51 -51.24 -23.79
N GLY A 35 -18.88 -51.61 -25.02
CA GLY A 35 -19.90 -52.60 -25.31
C GLY A 35 -19.42 -53.95 -25.86
N THR A 36 -18.21 -54.43 -25.59
CA THR A 36 -17.83 -55.84 -25.90
C THR A 36 -16.74 -56.36 -24.95
N SER A 37 -17.11 -57.34 -24.12
CA SER A 37 -16.28 -58.39 -23.50
C SER A 37 -14.94 -58.02 -22.81
N GLY A 38 -14.92 -58.19 -21.48
CA GLY A 38 -13.79 -58.79 -20.75
C GLY A 38 -12.65 -57.88 -20.26
N GLY A 39 -12.80 -57.33 -19.04
CA GLY A 39 -11.72 -56.72 -18.23
C GLY A 39 -11.82 -55.19 -18.12
N PRO A 40 -11.46 -54.58 -16.96
CA PRO A 40 -11.53 -53.13 -16.81
C PRO A 40 -10.55 -52.46 -17.78
N PRO A 41 -10.94 -51.39 -18.50
CA PRO A 41 -10.06 -50.74 -19.48
C PRO A 41 -8.87 -50.10 -18.77
N ARG A 42 -7.72 -50.78 -18.78
CA ARG A 42 -6.45 -50.29 -18.20
C ARG A 42 -5.73 -49.33 -19.14
N GLY A 43 -6.43 -48.33 -19.67
CA GLY A 43 -5.90 -47.35 -20.63
C GLY A 43 -5.74 -45.95 -20.05
N PHE A 44 -4.91 -45.13 -20.71
CA PHE A 44 -4.68 -43.71 -20.36
C PHE A 44 -5.98 -42.90 -20.24
N LEU A 45 -6.97 -43.14 -21.10
CA LEU A 45 -8.28 -42.47 -21.06
C LEU A 45 -9.11 -42.83 -19.83
N TRP A 46 -9.05 -44.09 -19.36
CA TRP A 46 -9.72 -44.48 -18.11
C TRP A 46 -9.01 -43.89 -16.89
N TRP A 47 -7.68 -43.85 -16.91
CA TRP A 47 -6.91 -43.12 -15.90
C TRP A 47 -7.26 -41.63 -15.87
N MET A 48 -7.36 -40.96 -17.03
CA MET A 48 -7.82 -39.57 -17.13
C MET A 48 -9.24 -39.38 -16.62
N ALA A 49 -10.18 -40.27 -16.98
CA ALA A 49 -11.56 -40.22 -16.49
C ALA A 49 -11.61 -40.31 -14.95
N ARG A 50 -10.87 -41.23 -14.33
CA ARG A 50 -10.82 -41.33 -12.86
C ARG A 50 -10.20 -40.10 -12.20
N ARG A 51 -9.18 -39.50 -12.83
CA ARG A 51 -8.59 -38.24 -12.36
C ARG A 51 -9.60 -37.10 -12.48
N TRP A 52 -10.38 -37.08 -13.56
CA TRP A 52 -11.44 -36.11 -13.77
C TRP A 52 -12.56 -36.24 -12.72
N ASP A 53 -12.99 -37.47 -12.40
CA ASP A 53 -13.98 -37.69 -11.33
C ASP A 53 -13.46 -37.19 -9.98
N ALA A 54 -12.18 -37.43 -9.66
CA ALA A 54 -11.57 -36.90 -8.44
C ALA A 54 -11.52 -35.35 -8.42
N VAL A 55 -11.29 -34.74 -9.58
CA VAL A 55 -11.33 -33.27 -9.74
C VAL A 55 -12.75 -32.75 -9.57
N GLN A 56 -13.76 -33.45 -10.11
CA GLN A 56 -15.16 -33.12 -9.91
C GLN A 56 -15.57 -33.23 -8.44
N ASP A 57 -15.21 -34.32 -7.76
CA ASP A 57 -15.48 -34.51 -6.33
C ASP A 57 -14.87 -33.37 -5.49
N LEU A 58 -13.62 -33.02 -5.77
CA LEU A 58 -12.93 -31.90 -5.13
C LEU A 58 -13.63 -30.57 -5.42
N TRP A 59 -14.02 -30.33 -6.67
CA TRP A 59 -14.77 -29.14 -7.07
C TRP A 59 -16.10 -29.03 -6.32
N TRP A 60 -16.84 -30.13 -6.19
CA TRP A 60 -18.11 -30.16 -5.47
C TRP A 60 -17.95 -29.91 -3.97
N THR A 61 -16.82 -30.30 -3.36
CA THR A 61 -16.50 -29.93 -1.96
C THR A 61 -16.00 -28.49 -1.83
N LEU A 62 -15.17 -28.01 -2.76
CA LEU A 62 -14.63 -26.64 -2.69
C LEU A 62 -15.68 -25.59 -3.03
N LYS A 63 -16.68 -25.90 -3.86
CA LYS A 63 -17.68 -24.93 -4.31
C LYS A 63 -18.51 -24.32 -3.17
N PRO A 64 -19.05 -25.07 -2.18
CA PRO A 64 -19.70 -24.47 -1.00
C PRO A 64 -18.71 -23.71 -0.10
N ALA A 65 -17.49 -24.24 0.07
CA ALA A 65 -16.45 -23.66 0.92
C ALA A 65 -15.61 -22.56 0.23
N ARG A 66 -15.97 -22.17 -1.00
CA ARG A 66 -15.14 -21.33 -1.87
C ARG A 66 -14.82 -19.97 -1.28
N PHE A 67 -15.70 -19.41 -0.46
CA PHE A 67 -15.45 -18.12 0.16
C PHE A 67 -14.30 -18.21 1.18
N SER A 68 -14.32 -19.22 2.06
CA SER A 68 -13.19 -19.51 2.96
C SER A 68 -11.90 -19.76 2.17
N LEU A 69 -11.96 -20.57 1.10
CA LEU A 69 -10.80 -20.81 0.23
C LEU A 69 -10.25 -19.51 -0.38
N LEU A 70 -11.11 -18.65 -0.93
CA LEU A 70 -10.72 -17.38 -1.54
C LEU A 70 -10.06 -16.45 -0.53
N THR A 71 -10.62 -16.31 0.68
CA THR A 71 -10.00 -15.49 1.73
C THR A 71 -8.61 -15.99 2.11
N VAL A 72 -8.43 -17.32 2.21
CA VAL A 72 -7.11 -17.96 2.42
C VAL A 72 -6.14 -17.58 1.31
N ILE A 73 -6.52 -17.78 0.04
CA ILE A 73 -5.68 -17.45 -1.12
C ILE A 73 -5.31 -15.97 -1.16
N VAL A 74 -6.28 -15.07 -0.99
CA VAL A 74 -6.04 -13.62 -1.02
C VAL A 74 -5.12 -13.19 0.13
N GLY A 75 -5.35 -13.72 1.34
CA GLY A 75 -4.50 -13.44 2.50
C GLY A 75 -3.04 -13.87 2.29
N ILE A 76 -2.82 -15.01 1.62
CA ILE A 76 -1.48 -15.49 1.25
C ILE A 76 -0.80 -14.51 0.30
N LEU A 77 -1.49 -14.16 -0.79
CA LEU A 77 -0.93 -13.31 -1.83
C LEU A 77 -0.56 -11.94 -1.26
N ALA A 78 -1.41 -11.40 -0.38
CA ALA A 78 -1.15 -10.13 0.29
C ALA A 78 0.14 -10.15 1.12
N LEU A 79 0.42 -11.23 1.85
CA LEU A 79 1.59 -11.34 2.73
C LEU A 79 2.87 -11.73 1.99
N ILE A 80 2.79 -12.64 1.01
CA ILE A 80 3.97 -13.22 0.37
C ILE A 80 4.43 -12.41 -0.84
N VAL A 81 3.49 -11.91 -1.66
CA VAL A 81 3.82 -11.29 -2.95
C VAL A 81 4.16 -9.81 -2.78
N SER A 82 3.66 -9.15 -1.74
CA SER A 82 3.88 -7.72 -1.54
C SER A 82 5.11 -7.44 -0.67
N GLY A 83 5.92 -6.44 -1.07
CA GLY A 83 7.01 -5.93 -0.22
C GLY A 83 6.52 -5.39 1.12
N GLN A 84 5.29 -4.87 1.16
CA GLN A 84 4.64 -4.42 2.40
C GLN A 84 4.32 -5.59 3.35
N GLY A 85 3.86 -6.73 2.84
CA GLY A 85 3.61 -7.93 3.62
C GLY A 85 4.88 -8.43 4.31
N ARG A 86 6.01 -8.38 3.61
CA ARG A 86 7.32 -8.72 4.15
C ARG A 86 7.75 -7.80 5.31
N GLU A 87 7.56 -6.49 5.17
CA GLU A 87 7.84 -5.54 6.27
C GLU A 87 6.95 -5.76 7.48
N VAL A 88 5.68 -6.10 7.27
CA VAL A 88 4.77 -6.41 8.39
C VAL A 88 5.31 -7.59 9.19
N LEU A 89 5.81 -8.64 8.53
CA LEU A 89 6.39 -9.82 9.20
C LEU A 89 7.73 -9.53 9.87
N LEU A 90 8.59 -8.75 9.23
CA LEU A 90 9.85 -8.29 9.83
C LEU A 90 9.59 -7.45 11.08
N ALA A 91 8.70 -6.46 10.99
CA ALA A 91 8.36 -5.60 12.10
C ALA A 91 7.75 -6.37 13.28
N THR A 92 6.98 -7.45 13.04
CA THR A 92 6.48 -8.30 14.13
C THR A 92 7.57 -9.11 14.84
N ALA A 93 8.67 -9.45 14.15
CA ALA A 93 9.81 -10.12 14.77
C ALA A 93 10.71 -9.14 15.55
N GLU A 94 10.81 -7.90 15.10
CA GLU A 94 11.56 -6.84 15.77
C GLU A 94 10.82 -6.25 16.98
N GLY A 95 9.48 -6.21 16.90
CA GLY A 95 8.59 -5.66 17.90
C GLY A 95 8.63 -6.38 19.25
N ASP A 96 7.71 -6.01 20.13
CA ASP A 96 7.58 -6.65 21.43
C ASP A 96 6.85 -8.00 21.33
N TRP A 97 6.67 -8.66 22.47
CA TRP A 97 5.94 -9.93 22.51
C TRP A 97 4.44 -9.74 22.23
N ILE A 98 3.90 -8.52 22.38
CA ILE A 98 2.49 -8.21 22.14
C ILE A 98 2.22 -8.28 20.64
N ASP A 99 3.06 -7.67 19.80
CA ASP A 99 2.95 -7.73 18.33
C ASP A 99 2.88 -9.17 17.81
N SER A 100 3.81 -10.01 18.26
CA SER A 100 3.87 -11.44 17.90
C SER A 100 2.65 -12.22 18.41
N THR A 101 2.19 -11.92 19.63
CA THR A 101 1.02 -12.58 20.24
C THR A 101 -0.26 -12.19 19.52
N MET A 102 -0.44 -10.91 19.19
CA MET A 102 -1.58 -10.43 18.43
C MET A 102 -1.63 -11.08 17.05
N LEU A 103 -0.51 -11.17 16.34
CA LEU A 103 -0.46 -11.87 15.06
C LEU A 103 -0.87 -13.34 15.20
N PHE A 104 -0.40 -14.04 16.23
CA PHE A 104 -0.80 -15.43 16.49
C PHE A 104 -2.30 -15.56 16.79
N VAL A 105 -2.86 -14.65 17.60
CA VAL A 105 -4.30 -14.58 17.87
C VAL A 105 -5.10 -14.33 16.59
N ALA A 106 -4.64 -13.44 15.72
CA ALA A 106 -5.29 -13.16 14.43
C ALA A 106 -5.35 -14.42 13.55
N VAL A 107 -4.25 -15.17 13.45
CA VAL A 107 -4.20 -16.44 12.69
C VAL A 107 -5.11 -17.48 13.32
N LEU A 108 -5.17 -17.57 14.64
CA LEU A 108 -6.08 -18.48 15.32
C LEU A 108 -7.54 -18.14 15.02
N ILE A 109 -7.91 -16.86 15.04
CA ILE A 109 -9.24 -16.38 14.63
C ILE A 109 -9.52 -16.80 13.18
N TRP A 110 -8.59 -16.51 12.27
CA TRP A 110 -8.74 -16.81 10.85
C TRP A 110 -8.87 -18.31 10.57
N ALA A 111 -7.99 -19.13 11.15
CA ALA A 111 -8.02 -20.58 11.08
C ALA A 111 -9.35 -21.14 11.58
N THR A 112 -9.85 -20.61 12.70
CA THR A 112 -11.11 -21.06 13.29
C THR A 112 -12.30 -20.66 12.42
N PHE A 113 -12.33 -19.43 11.89
CA PHE A 113 -13.39 -18.98 11.00
C PHE A 113 -13.41 -19.76 9.68
N ALA A 114 -12.24 -19.93 9.05
CA ALA A 114 -12.11 -20.69 7.80
C ALA A 114 -12.55 -22.15 7.97
N TRP A 115 -12.12 -22.81 9.05
CA TRP A 115 -12.53 -24.17 9.37
C TRP A 115 -14.03 -24.27 9.68
N PHE A 116 -14.54 -23.42 10.57
CA PHE A 116 -15.92 -23.50 11.04
C PHE A 116 -16.92 -23.21 9.92
N TRP A 117 -16.75 -22.10 9.20
CA TRP A 117 -17.69 -21.69 8.16
C TRP A 117 -17.63 -22.59 6.92
N ALA A 118 -16.46 -23.12 6.55
CA ALA A 118 -16.37 -24.12 5.48
C ALA A 118 -17.15 -25.39 5.83
N ARG A 119 -17.10 -25.83 7.11
CA ARG A 119 -17.90 -26.96 7.58
C ARG A 119 -19.40 -26.65 7.53
N VAL A 120 -19.82 -25.49 8.07
CA VAL A 120 -21.24 -25.09 8.04
C VAL A 120 -21.76 -25.03 6.60
N ALA A 121 -20.99 -24.47 5.67
CA ALA A 121 -21.35 -24.41 4.25
C ALA A 121 -21.61 -25.79 3.65
N LEU A 122 -20.75 -26.78 3.94
CA LEU A 122 -20.94 -28.15 3.46
C LEU A 122 -22.18 -28.84 4.06
N GLN A 123 -22.53 -28.50 5.32
CA GLN A 123 -23.65 -29.11 6.04
C GLN A 123 -25.03 -28.57 5.66
N ILE A 124 -25.10 -27.40 5.04
CA ILE A 124 -26.36 -26.77 4.61
C ILE A 124 -26.61 -26.91 3.11
N ASP A 125 -25.61 -27.35 2.33
CA ASP A 125 -25.59 -27.29 0.87
C ASP A 125 -25.51 -28.68 0.20
N ALA A 126 -26.10 -29.71 0.83
CA ALA A 126 -26.03 -31.09 0.34
C ALA A 126 -26.92 -31.37 -0.89
N ARG A 127 -27.72 -30.39 -1.34
CA ARG A 127 -28.83 -30.59 -2.30
C ARG A 127 -28.47 -30.89 -3.76
N ALA A 128 -27.20 -30.94 -4.18
CA ALA A 128 -26.88 -31.23 -5.58
C ALA A 128 -25.54 -31.96 -5.77
N LYS A 129 -25.35 -33.09 -5.10
CA LYS A 129 -24.28 -34.02 -5.49
C LYS A 129 -24.82 -34.85 -6.66
N PRO A 130 -24.35 -34.64 -7.91
CA PRO A 130 -24.76 -35.52 -9.00
C PRO A 130 -24.28 -36.93 -8.66
N VAL A 131 -25.22 -37.84 -8.45
CA VAL A 131 -24.93 -39.27 -8.43
C VAL A 131 -24.68 -39.66 -9.88
N HIS A 132 -23.46 -39.41 -10.37
CA HIS A 132 -22.98 -39.96 -11.62
C HIS A 132 -22.32 -41.28 -11.27
N MET A 133 -22.99 -42.42 -11.51
CA MET A 133 -22.37 -43.73 -11.83
C MET A 133 -23.41 -44.85 -11.70
N ASP A 134 -23.54 -45.68 -12.74
CA ASP A 134 -24.45 -46.83 -12.83
C ASP A 134 -23.90 -48.11 -12.13
N ASP A 135 -22.65 -48.09 -11.61
CA ASP A 135 -22.00 -49.25 -10.97
C ASP A 135 -21.99 -49.13 -9.42
N PRO A 136 -22.60 -50.09 -8.68
CA PRO A 136 -22.64 -50.10 -7.22
C PRO A 136 -21.29 -50.11 -6.51
N ALA A 137 -20.25 -50.75 -7.08
CA ALA A 137 -18.93 -50.82 -6.45
C ALA A 137 -18.17 -49.49 -6.58
N GLU A 138 -18.31 -48.83 -7.73
CA GLU A 138 -17.72 -47.51 -7.96
C GLU A 138 -18.46 -46.43 -7.15
N HIS A 139 -19.78 -46.57 -6.97
CA HIS A 139 -20.61 -45.71 -6.11
C HIS A 139 -20.07 -45.63 -4.67
N ILE A 140 -19.68 -46.77 -4.08
CA ILE A 140 -19.12 -46.83 -2.72
C ILE A 140 -17.77 -46.10 -2.66
N THR A 141 -16.90 -46.28 -3.66
CA THR A 141 -15.57 -45.64 -3.66
C THR A 141 -15.63 -44.12 -3.87
N GLY A 142 -16.53 -43.62 -4.73
CA GLY A 142 -16.78 -42.19 -4.92
C GLY A 142 -17.39 -41.55 -3.67
N ALA A 143 -18.41 -42.17 -3.07
CA ALA A 143 -19.04 -41.70 -1.84
C ALA A 143 -18.05 -41.64 -0.66
N CYS A 144 -17.20 -42.65 -0.49
CA CYS A 144 -16.15 -42.65 0.53
C CYS A 144 -15.13 -41.53 0.31
N ARG A 145 -14.72 -41.27 -0.94
CA ARG A 145 -13.78 -40.20 -1.29
C ARG A 145 -14.37 -38.83 -1.01
N LEU A 146 -15.60 -38.58 -1.45
CA LEU A 146 -16.30 -37.32 -1.21
C LEU A 146 -16.50 -37.07 0.29
N HIS A 147 -16.88 -38.08 1.06
CA HIS A 147 -16.97 -37.98 2.52
C HIS A 147 -15.63 -37.69 3.19
N ALA A 148 -14.55 -38.29 2.69
CA ALA A 148 -13.20 -37.99 3.17
C ALA A 148 -12.83 -36.53 2.86
N LEU A 149 -13.16 -36.02 1.67
CA LEU A 149 -12.97 -34.63 1.28
C LEU A 149 -13.78 -33.66 2.13
N GLU A 150 -15.05 -33.96 2.42
CA GLU A 150 -15.91 -33.11 3.27
C GLU A 150 -15.39 -32.97 4.70
N LYS A 151 -14.69 -33.99 5.20
CA LYS A 151 -13.97 -33.91 6.48
C LYS A 151 -12.62 -33.22 6.36
N ALA A 152 -11.89 -33.47 5.28
CA ALA A 152 -10.53 -32.97 5.10
C ALA A 152 -10.49 -31.49 4.73
N VAL A 153 -11.34 -31.02 3.81
CA VAL A 153 -11.30 -29.67 3.25
C VAL A 153 -11.41 -28.58 4.33
N PRO A 154 -12.42 -28.57 5.22
CA PRO A 154 -12.48 -27.55 6.28
C PRO A 154 -11.25 -27.57 7.19
N ARG A 155 -10.73 -28.76 7.50
CA ARG A 155 -9.55 -28.93 8.35
C ARG A 155 -8.30 -28.37 7.67
N LEU A 156 -8.11 -28.70 6.40
CA LEU A 156 -7.00 -28.18 5.60
C LEU A 156 -7.07 -26.67 5.46
N LEU A 157 -8.27 -26.10 5.25
CA LEU A 157 -8.45 -24.64 5.21
C LEU A 157 -8.04 -23.98 6.52
N GLY A 158 -8.48 -24.50 7.68
CA GLY A 158 -8.06 -23.95 8.97
C GLY A 158 -6.57 -24.09 9.24
N VAL A 159 -5.99 -25.27 8.98
CA VAL A 159 -4.55 -25.53 9.16
C VAL A 159 -3.70 -24.68 8.22
N SER A 160 -4.17 -24.46 6.99
CA SER A 160 -3.45 -23.68 6.00
C SER A 160 -3.12 -22.29 6.52
N ALA A 161 -4.03 -21.61 7.23
CA ALA A 161 -3.78 -20.27 7.79
C ALA A 161 -2.46 -20.20 8.60
N PHE A 162 -2.14 -21.23 9.39
CA PHE A 162 -0.88 -21.33 10.13
C PHE A 162 0.31 -21.70 9.24
N VAL A 163 0.15 -22.73 8.39
CA VAL A 163 1.21 -23.20 7.49
C VAL A 163 1.69 -22.09 6.56
N LEU A 164 0.76 -21.30 6.05
CA LEU A 164 1.04 -20.23 5.11
C LEU A 164 1.83 -19.10 5.77
N LEU A 165 1.54 -18.79 7.03
CA LEU A 165 2.33 -17.81 7.75
C LEU A 165 3.73 -18.34 8.10
N ALA A 166 3.85 -19.64 8.43
CA ALA A 166 5.16 -20.27 8.59
C ALA A 166 5.97 -20.20 7.29
N ILE A 167 5.36 -20.45 6.13
CA ILE A 167 6.01 -20.29 4.82
C ILE A 167 6.41 -18.84 4.58
N ALA A 168 5.55 -17.86 4.91
CA ALA A 168 5.87 -16.45 4.75
C ALA A 168 7.10 -16.03 5.60
N TYR A 169 7.19 -16.50 6.85
CA TYR A 169 8.39 -16.31 7.68
C TYR A 169 9.62 -17.03 7.12
N ALA A 170 9.47 -18.23 6.55
CA ALA A 170 10.57 -18.93 5.88
C ALA A 170 11.09 -18.14 4.67
N ILE A 171 10.19 -17.51 3.90
CA ILE A 171 10.56 -16.64 2.77
C ILE A 171 11.28 -15.39 3.28
N VAL A 172 10.79 -14.74 4.35
CA VAL A 172 11.48 -13.60 4.97
C VAL A 172 12.87 -14.00 5.48
N LEU A 173 13.00 -15.16 6.12
CA LEU A 173 14.30 -15.69 6.56
C LEU A 173 15.25 -15.93 5.40
N TRP A 174 14.75 -16.49 4.30
CA TRP A 174 15.54 -16.76 3.10
C TRP A 174 15.97 -15.48 2.38
N LEU A 175 15.09 -14.48 2.34
CA LEU A 175 15.30 -13.24 1.62
C LEU A 175 16.09 -12.20 2.41
N ASP A 176 15.79 -12.02 3.70
CA ASP A 176 16.25 -10.88 4.52
C ASP A 176 16.92 -11.32 5.83
N GLY A 177 16.97 -12.62 6.13
CA GLY A 177 17.46 -13.15 7.41
C GLY A 177 18.94 -12.86 7.70
N GLU A 178 19.74 -12.54 6.68
CA GLU A 178 21.15 -12.16 6.85
C GLU A 178 21.35 -10.66 7.12
N ALA A 179 20.39 -9.82 6.72
CA ALA A 179 20.47 -8.37 6.89
C ALA A 179 19.95 -7.88 8.25
N VAL A 180 19.25 -8.74 9.00
CA VAL A 180 18.64 -8.42 10.29
C VAL A 180 19.56 -8.75 11.47
N THR A 181 19.30 -8.15 12.63
CA THR A 181 20.07 -8.45 13.85
C THR A 181 19.99 -9.95 14.22
N PRO A 182 21.02 -10.53 14.87
CA PRO A 182 20.96 -11.93 15.32
C PRO A 182 19.74 -12.24 16.19
N LYS A 183 19.33 -11.29 17.05
CA LYS A 183 18.12 -11.39 17.88
C LYS A 183 16.86 -11.48 17.01
N THR A 184 16.72 -10.61 16.01
CA THR A 184 15.60 -10.63 15.07
C THR A 184 15.58 -11.93 14.28
N ARG A 185 16.74 -12.40 13.81
CA ARG A 185 16.86 -13.68 13.08
C ARG A 185 16.39 -14.87 13.91
N ILE A 186 16.80 -14.95 15.18
CA ILE A 186 16.33 -16.00 16.11
C ILE A 186 14.82 -15.91 16.30
N ARG A 187 14.28 -14.70 16.46
CA ARG A 187 12.82 -14.51 16.58
C ARG A 187 12.06 -14.91 15.32
N LEU A 188 12.58 -14.63 14.14
CA LEU A 188 11.98 -15.09 12.88
C LEU A 188 11.91 -16.63 12.82
N TRP A 189 12.98 -17.33 13.19
CA TRP A 189 12.98 -18.79 13.33
C TRP A 189 11.96 -19.27 14.38
N ALA A 190 11.92 -18.61 15.54
CA ALA A 190 10.98 -18.94 16.61
C ALA A 190 9.52 -18.73 16.18
N LEU A 191 9.21 -17.66 15.46
CA LEU A 191 7.88 -17.38 14.92
C LEU A 191 7.49 -18.40 13.84
N MET A 192 8.40 -18.69 12.90
CA MET A 192 8.20 -19.74 11.90
C MET A 192 7.87 -21.08 12.57
N ALA A 193 8.65 -21.48 13.58
CA ALA A 193 8.42 -22.68 14.36
C ALA A 193 7.10 -22.61 15.16
N ALA A 194 6.78 -21.48 15.78
CA ALA A 194 5.55 -21.28 16.53
C ALA A 194 4.31 -21.42 15.63
N PHE A 195 4.33 -20.90 14.40
CA PHE A 195 3.23 -21.09 13.45
C PHE A 195 3.17 -22.52 12.91
N ALA A 196 4.30 -23.20 12.69
CA ALA A 196 4.31 -24.62 12.33
C ALA A 196 3.78 -25.53 13.45
N ILE A 197 4.19 -25.28 14.69
CA ILE A 197 3.66 -25.95 15.89
C ILE A 197 2.19 -25.60 16.07
N GLY A 198 1.79 -24.34 15.87
CA GLY A 198 0.41 -23.88 15.89
C GLY A 198 -0.45 -24.62 14.86
N ALA A 199 0.06 -24.88 13.65
CA ALA A 199 -0.61 -25.69 12.64
C ALA A 199 -0.86 -27.13 13.14
N ALA A 200 0.18 -27.76 13.71
CA ALA A 200 0.10 -29.13 14.26
C ALA A 200 -0.77 -29.22 15.51
N ALA A 201 -0.77 -28.20 16.36
CA ALA A 201 -1.62 -28.09 17.54
C ALA A 201 -3.08 -27.84 17.14
N PHE A 202 -3.34 -26.98 16.15
CA PHE A 202 -4.67 -26.68 15.64
C PHE A 202 -5.29 -27.92 14.98
N HIS A 203 -4.72 -28.41 13.87
CA HIS A 203 -4.20 -29.78 13.84
C HIS A 203 -4.86 -30.87 14.68
N TRP A 204 -4.12 -31.21 15.71
CA TRP A 204 -4.43 -32.14 16.76
C TRP A 204 -5.70 -31.75 17.52
N ALA A 205 -5.89 -30.48 17.88
CA ALA A 205 -7.07 -30.01 18.62
C ALA A 205 -8.38 -30.28 17.86
N ILE A 206 -8.42 -30.06 16.54
CA ILE A 206 -9.62 -30.35 15.72
C ILE A 206 -9.86 -31.86 15.54
N GLN A 207 -8.85 -32.72 15.72
CA GLN A 207 -8.97 -34.17 15.65
C GLN A 207 -9.32 -34.80 17.01
N VAL A 208 -8.56 -34.47 18.04
CA VAL A 208 -8.54 -35.11 19.37
C VAL A 208 -9.58 -34.53 20.33
N ARG A 209 -10.22 -33.39 19.98
CA ARG A 209 -11.39 -32.89 20.73
C ARG A 209 -12.50 -33.94 20.96
N ARG A 210 -12.56 -34.99 20.11
CA ARG A 210 -13.51 -36.10 20.21
C ARG A 210 -13.23 -37.06 21.36
N GLU A 211 -11.98 -37.15 21.81
CA GLU A 211 -11.54 -38.16 22.79
C GLU A 211 -11.28 -37.55 24.18
N VAL A 212 -10.97 -36.25 24.26
CA VAL A 212 -10.48 -35.58 25.49
C VAL A 212 -11.53 -34.73 26.22
N LEU A 213 -12.71 -34.46 25.62
CA LEU A 213 -13.82 -33.75 26.27
C LEU A 213 -15.00 -34.68 26.63
N PRO A 214 -14.86 -35.59 27.63
CA PRO A 214 -16.01 -36.29 28.18
C PRO A 214 -16.77 -35.37 29.16
N GLU A 215 -17.98 -34.97 28.76
CA GLU A 215 -19.22 -34.52 29.47
C GLU A 215 -19.25 -34.02 30.95
N ARG A 216 -18.16 -33.90 31.72
CA ARG A 216 -18.27 -33.79 33.19
C ARG A 216 -17.26 -32.85 33.88
N ARG A 217 -17.04 -31.63 33.38
CA ARG A 217 -16.36 -30.58 34.18
C ARG A 217 -17.25 -29.33 34.40
N PRO A 218 -17.76 -29.10 35.63
CA PRO A 218 -18.81 -28.10 35.91
C PRO A 218 -18.39 -26.64 35.66
N GLY A 219 -17.09 -26.33 35.58
CA GLY A 219 -16.58 -24.97 35.32
C GLY A 219 -16.36 -24.62 33.83
N MET A 220 -16.47 -25.58 32.90
CA MET A 220 -16.17 -25.38 31.48
C MET A 220 -17.39 -25.45 30.55
N ARG A 221 -18.61 -25.49 31.09
CA ARG A 221 -19.86 -25.69 30.32
C ARG A 221 -20.03 -24.76 29.11
N LEU A 222 -19.64 -23.49 29.21
CA LEU A 222 -19.72 -22.55 28.07
C LEU A 222 -18.74 -22.91 26.96
N VAL A 223 -17.48 -23.19 27.33
CA VAL A 223 -16.42 -23.63 26.41
C VAL A 223 -16.78 -24.99 25.80
N GLU A 224 -17.21 -25.95 26.62
CA GLU A 224 -17.73 -27.24 26.18
C GLU A 224 -18.90 -27.07 25.20
N SER A 225 -19.87 -26.19 25.48
CA SER A 225 -21.00 -25.97 24.56
C SER A 225 -20.61 -25.34 23.22
N LEU A 226 -19.61 -24.44 23.22
CA LEU A 226 -19.07 -23.78 22.02
C LEU A 226 -18.18 -24.71 21.18
N PHE A 227 -17.50 -25.68 21.80
CA PHE A 227 -16.66 -26.68 21.11
C PHE A 227 -17.38 -28.02 20.84
N ALA A 228 -18.46 -28.34 21.54
CA ALA A 228 -19.39 -29.46 21.29
C ALA A 228 -20.36 -29.18 20.13
N VAL A 229 -20.00 -28.25 19.24
CA VAL A 229 -20.74 -27.95 18.02
C VAL A 229 -20.58 -29.14 17.06
N GLU A 230 -21.42 -30.15 17.26
CA GLU A 230 -21.67 -31.22 16.30
C GLU A 230 -23.13 -31.19 15.83
N PRO A 231 -23.42 -30.43 14.78
CA PRO A 231 -24.32 -30.91 13.77
C PRO A 231 -23.63 -32.10 13.08
N ASP A 232 -24.30 -33.25 13.00
CA ASP A 232 -23.75 -34.49 12.43
C ASP A 232 -23.23 -34.22 10.99
N ALA A 233 -21.99 -34.63 10.66
CA ALA A 233 -21.39 -34.32 9.35
C ALA A 233 -22.12 -35.00 8.18
N THR A 234 -22.97 -35.98 8.49
CA THR A 234 -23.84 -36.70 7.56
C THR A 234 -25.19 -36.01 7.37
N ARG A 235 -25.54 -35.04 8.23
CA ARG A 235 -26.88 -34.48 8.29
C ARG A 235 -26.91 -33.15 7.55
N ASP A 236 -27.68 -33.14 6.46
CA ASP A 236 -28.07 -31.91 5.79
C ASP A 236 -29.10 -31.19 6.65
N TYR A 237 -28.77 -29.98 7.10
CA TYR A 237 -29.67 -29.14 7.89
C TYR A 237 -30.61 -28.30 7.00
N GLY A 238 -30.35 -28.20 5.70
CA GLY A 238 -31.17 -27.44 4.75
C GLY A 238 -31.17 -25.92 4.96
N GLY A 239 -30.46 -25.39 5.96
CA GLY A 239 -30.30 -23.96 6.21
C GLY A 239 -29.75 -23.60 7.59
N PHE A 240 -29.35 -22.33 7.76
CA PHE A 240 -28.71 -21.82 8.99
C PHE A 240 -29.61 -21.88 10.23
N LEU A 241 -30.94 -21.71 10.08
CA LEU A 241 -31.87 -21.73 11.20
C LEU A 241 -32.13 -23.12 11.78
N ALA A 242 -31.88 -24.17 10.98
CA ALA A 242 -32.04 -25.56 11.41
C ALA A 242 -30.82 -26.09 12.18
N LEU A 243 -29.74 -25.30 12.24
CA LEU A 243 -28.53 -25.68 12.97
C LEU A 243 -28.80 -25.76 14.50
N PRO A 244 -28.10 -26.66 15.22
CA PRO A 244 -28.11 -26.72 16.67
C PRO A 244 -27.88 -25.36 17.34
N SER A 245 -28.47 -25.13 18.53
CA SER A 245 -28.44 -23.83 19.22
C SER A 245 -27.02 -23.33 19.50
N ASN A 246 -26.08 -24.21 19.79
CA ASN A 246 -24.67 -23.86 19.98
C ASN A 246 -23.97 -23.45 18.67
N ALA A 247 -24.29 -24.10 17.55
CA ALA A 247 -23.80 -23.68 16.23
C ALA A 247 -24.32 -22.28 15.87
N ARG A 248 -25.61 -22.01 16.15
CA ARG A 248 -26.21 -20.68 15.96
C ARG A 248 -25.60 -19.61 16.87
N LEU A 249 -25.30 -19.95 18.12
CA LEU A 249 -24.58 -19.06 19.04
C LEU A 249 -23.20 -18.72 18.49
N TYR A 250 -22.43 -19.71 18.04
CA TYR A 250 -21.10 -19.48 17.47
C TYR A 250 -21.15 -18.63 16.19
N LEU A 251 -22.10 -18.91 15.28
CA LEU A 251 -22.36 -18.06 14.11
C LEU A 251 -22.59 -16.60 14.54
N GLY A 252 -23.48 -16.38 15.52
CA GLY A 252 -23.78 -15.06 16.08
C GLY A 252 -22.54 -14.37 16.67
N LEU A 253 -21.69 -15.10 17.40
CA LEU A 253 -20.43 -14.57 17.94
C LEU A 253 -19.44 -14.16 16.85
N THR A 254 -19.29 -14.96 15.79
CA THR A 254 -18.39 -14.61 14.67
C THR A 254 -18.87 -13.38 13.89
N ILE A 255 -20.19 -13.24 13.71
CA ILE A 255 -20.80 -12.05 13.10
C ILE A 255 -20.62 -10.82 14.02
N ALA A 256 -20.86 -10.97 15.32
CA ALA A 256 -20.67 -9.89 16.29
C ALA A 256 -19.21 -9.42 16.33
N ALA A 257 -18.24 -10.34 16.28
CA ALA A 257 -16.82 -10.02 16.21
C ALA A 257 -16.48 -9.24 14.91
N ALA A 258 -17.07 -9.60 13.78
CA ALA A 258 -16.88 -8.91 12.52
C ALA A 258 -17.47 -7.49 12.54
N ILE A 259 -18.67 -7.31 13.13
CA ILE A 259 -19.29 -5.99 13.33
C ILE A 259 -18.45 -5.12 14.28
N LEU A 260 -17.92 -5.71 15.36
CA LEU A 260 -17.04 -5.00 16.29
C LEU A 260 -15.76 -4.52 15.60
N ALA A 261 -15.10 -5.39 14.82
CA ALA A 261 -13.92 -5.02 14.05
C ALA A 261 -14.20 -3.90 13.04
N PHE A 262 -15.32 -3.99 12.31
CA PHE A 262 -15.79 -2.94 11.40
C PHE A 262 -16.02 -1.61 12.13
N THR A 263 -16.70 -1.65 13.27
CA THR A 263 -17.00 -0.45 14.07
C THR A 263 -15.73 0.19 14.59
N ALA A 264 -14.79 -0.61 15.12
CA ALA A 264 -13.50 -0.13 15.61
C ALA A 264 -12.67 0.50 14.48
N ALA A 265 -12.61 -0.14 13.31
CA ALA A 265 -11.89 0.38 12.15
C ALA A 265 -12.51 1.66 11.58
N THR A 266 -13.84 1.80 11.69
CA THR A 266 -14.57 2.98 11.19
C THR A 266 -14.41 4.18 12.13
N LEU A 267 -14.54 3.97 13.44
CA LEU A 267 -14.54 5.06 14.42
C LEU A 267 -13.13 5.42 14.91
N TRP A 268 -12.24 4.42 15.01
CA TRP A 268 -10.91 4.57 15.60
C TRP A 268 -9.81 3.83 14.81
N PRO A 269 -9.65 4.08 13.50
CA PRO A 269 -8.68 3.35 12.67
C PRO A 269 -7.25 3.45 13.22
N VAL A 270 -6.84 4.63 13.69
CA VAL A 270 -5.48 4.87 14.20
C VAL A 270 -5.25 4.19 15.55
N ALA A 271 -6.21 4.29 16.48
CA ALA A 271 -6.08 3.66 17.79
C ALA A 271 -6.16 2.13 17.70
N MET A 272 -7.01 1.59 16.82
CA MET A 272 -7.08 0.16 16.52
C MET A 272 -5.73 -0.32 15.98
N ALA A 273 -5.20 0.32 14.93
CA ALA A 273 -3.91 -0.05 14.35
C ALA A 273 -2.77 -0.04 15.35
N ARG A 274 -2.71 0.97 16.22
CA ARG A 274 -1.71 1.02 17.29
C ARG A 274 -1.85 -0.11 18.30
N ALA A 275 -3.07 -0.55 18.60
CA ALA A 275 -3.32 -1.57 19.61
C ALA A 275 -2.98 -2.99 19.14
N VAL A 276 -3.19 -3.30 17.85
CA VAL A 276 -3.08 -4.67 17.34
C VAL A 276 -2.08 -4.84 16.17
N GLY A 277 -1.66 -3.74 15.56
CA GLY A 277 -0.74 -3.74 14.42
C GLY A 277 -1.38 -4.07 13.06
N PRO A 278 -0.67 -3.81 11.96
CA PRO A 278 -1.17 -4.00 10.60
C PRO A 278 -1.35 -5.48 10.23
N GLY A 279 -0.48 -6.36 10.74
CA GLY A 279 -0.57 -7.81 10.49
C GLY A 279 -1.83 -8.43 11.08
N PHE A 280 -2.22 -8.01 12.29
CA PHE A 280 -3.49 -8.41 12.88
C PHE A 280 -4.67 -7.91 12.03
N ILE A 281 -4.67 -6.63 11.65
CA ILE A 281 -5.76 -6.03 10.86
C ILE A 281 -5.96 -6.79 9.55
N LEU A 282 -4.87 -7.05 8.81
CA LEU A 282 -4.93 -7.77 7.54
C LEU A 282 -5.53 -9.17 7.69
N ILE A 283 -5.07 -9.94 8.67
CA ILE A 283 -5.51 -11.33 8.88
C ILE A 283 -6.94 -11.38 9.42
N VAL A 284 -7.30 -10.49 10.36
CA VAL A 284 -8.66 -10.44 10.92
C VAL A 284 -9.65 -9.91 9.90
N ALA A 285 -9.26 -9.00 8.99
CA ALA A 285 -10.10 -8.62 7.86
C ALA A 285 -10.41 -9.83 6.96
N ALA A 286 -9.40 -10.63 6.60
CA ALA A 286 -9.61 -11.85 5.83
C ALA A 286 -10.53 -12.85 6.56
N ALA A 287 -10.41 -12.96 7.88
CA ALA A 287 -11.28 -13.79 8.70
C ALA A 287 -12.73 -13.27 8.72
N THR A 288 -12.93 -11.97 8.98
CA THR A 288 -14.24 -11.35 9.19
C THR A 288 -15.07 -11.23 7.91
N LEU A 289 -14.47 -11.34 6.73
CA LEU A 289 -15.22 -11.49 5.47
C LEU A 289 -15.97 -12.83 5.38
N ILE A 290 -15.43 -13.91 5.94
CA ILE A 290 -15.97 -15.27 5.87
C ILE A 290 -17.43 -15.38 6.38
N PRO A 291 -17.78 -14.84 7.57
CA PRO A 291 -19.15 -14.90 8.09
C PRO A 291 -20.18 -14.13 7.26
N PHE A 292 -19.76 -13.17 6.42
CA PHE A 292 -20.67 -12.47 5.51
C PHE A 292 -20.76 -13.13 4.13
N GLY A 293 -19.63 -13.57 3.58
CA GLY A 293 -19.58 -14.18 2.26
C GLY A 293 -20.20 -15.58 2.19
N THR A 294 -20.02 -16.38 3.23
CA THR A 294 -20.49 -17.78 3.25
C THR A 294 -22.02 -17.90 3.20
N PRO A 295 -22.80 -17.12 3.99
CA PRO A 295 -24.25 -17.06 3.82
C PRO A 295 -24.70 -16.64 2.43
N LEU A 296 -24.03 -15.67 1.80
CA LEU A 296 -24.37 -15.21 0.44
C LEU A 296 -24.16 -16.30 -0.61
N VAL A 297 -23.05 -17.05 -0.52
CA VAL A 297 -22.80 -18.23 -1.38
C VAL A 297 -23.92 -19.26 -1.21
N SER A 298 -24.31 -19.53 0.03
CA SER A 298 -25.33 -20.55 0.36
C SER A 298 -26.72 -20.11 -0.12
N LEU A 299 -27.07 -18.83 0.09
CA LEU A 299 -28.34 -18.26 -0.37
C LEU A 299 -28.42 -18.22 -1.90
N SER A 300 -27.31 -17.90 -2.58
CA SER A 300 -27.22 -17.89 -4.04
C SER A 300 -27.62 -19.24 -4.62
N ARG A 301 -27.10 -20.32 -4.02
CA ARG A 301 -27.42 -21.67 -4.46
C ARG A 301 -28.82 -22.11 -4.05
N ASN A 302 -29.24 -21.84 -2.82
CA ASN A 302 -30.57 -22.26 -2.33
C ASN A 302 -31.74 -21.62 -3.08
N ARG A 303 -31.53 -20.47 -3.72
CA ARG A 303 -32.55 -19.76 -4.50
C ARG A 303 -32.35 -19.88 -6.01
N ASP A 304 -31.31 -20.61 -6.47
CA ASP A 304 -30.88 -20.65 -7.87
C ASP A 304 -30.70 -19.24 -8.49
N LEU A 305 -30.33 -18.27 -7.65
CA LEU A 305 -30.08 -16.88 -8.03
C LEU A 305 -28.58 -16.60 -7.97
N PRO A 306 -27.97 -15.96 -8.98
CA PRO A 306 -26.54 -15.65 -8.97
C PRO A 306 -26.25 -14.42 -8.09
N ILE A 307 -26.52 -14.50 -6.79
CA ILE A 307 -26.47 -13.35 -5.85
C ILE A 307 -25.12 -12.65 -5.87
N LEU A 308 -24.01 -13.39 -5.91
CA LEU A 308 -22.68 -12.77 -5.99
C LEU A 308 -22.50 -11.98 -7.30
N THR A 309 -23.04 -12.47 -8.41
CA THR A 309 -23.04 -11.74 -9.69
C THR A 309 -23.93 -10.51 -9.60
N VAL A 310 -25.12 -10.62 -9.00
CA VAL A 310 -26.00 -9.46 -8.77
C VAL A 310 -25.32 -8.41 -7.90
N ILE A 311 -24.67 -8.82 -6.80
CA ILE A 311 -23.90 -7.92 -5.94
C ILE A 311 -22.76 -7.28 -6.73
N ALA A 312 -22.00 -8.04 -7.53
CA ALA A 312 -20.94 -7.49 -8.36
C ALA A 312 -21.47 -6.45 -9.37
N LEU A 313 -22.62 -6.72 -10.01
CA LEU A 313 -23.30 -5.78 -10.90
C LEU A 313 -23.79 -4.54 -10.13
N LEU A 314 -24.28 -4.69 -8.90
CA LEU A 314 -24.67 -3.57 -8.05
C LEU A 314 -23.46 -2.72 -7.64
N VAL A 315 -22.32 -3.32 -7.32
CA VAL A 315 -21.08 -2.58 -7.05
C VAL A 315 -20.67 -1.76 -8.27
N VAL A 316 -20.75 -2.35 -9.49
CA VAL A 316 -20.50 -1.62 -10.74
C VAL A 316 -21.52 -0.50 -10.94
N LEU A 317 -22.80 -0.75 -10.70
CA LEU A 317 -23.85 0.26 -10.81
C LEU A 317 -23.64 1.41 -9.82
N PHE A 318 -23.38 1.10 -8.55
CA PHE A 318 -23.13 2.10 -7.51
C PHE A 318 -21.87 2.91 -7.82
N SER A 319 -20.84 2.31 -8.43
CA SER A 319 -19.59 3.02 -8.78
C SER A 319 -19.78 4.23 -9.69
N LEU A 320 -20.94 4.37 -10.36
CA LEU A 320 -21.28 5.53 -11.17
C LEU A 320 -21.43 6.83 -10.36
N TRP A 321 -21.79 6.74 -9.07
CA TRP A 321 -22.00 7.90 -8.19
C TRP A 321 -21.48 7.72 -6.76
N ASN A 322 -21.08 6.50 -6.38
CA ASN A 322 -20.60 6.17 -5.05
C ASN A 322 -19.08 6.39 -4.92
N ASN A 323 -18.67 7.65 -4.95
CA ASN A 323 -17.28 8.03 -4.73
C ASN A 323 -17.16 8.83 -3.42
N ASN A 324 -16.56 8.23 -2.39
CA ASN A 324 -16.33 8.85 -1.08
C ASN A 324 -14.89 9.39 -0.93
N HIS A 325 -14.14 9.51 -2.02
CA HIS A 325 -12.72 9.88 -2.01
C HIS A 325 -12.48 11.38 -2.28
N GLU A 326 -13.42 12.23 -1.86
CA GLU A 326 -13.26 13.67 -1.93
C GLU A 326 -12.12 14.17 -1.05
N VAL A 327 -11.36 15.12 -1.57
CA VAL A 327 -10.27 15.75 -0.83
C VAL A 327 -10.83 16.53 0.37
N ARG A 328 -10.20 16.36 1.52
CA ARG A 328 -10.66 16.94 2.79
C ARG A 328 -10.36 18.44 2.88
N LEU A 329 -11.29 19.25 2.42
CA LEU A 329 -11.21 20.71 2.53
C LEU A 329 -11.32 21.21 3.98
N LEU A 330 -10.74 22.38 4.24
CA LEU A 330 -10.97 23.17 5.43
C LEU A 330 -12.09 24.19 5.18
N ASP A 331 -12.71 24.69 6.24
CA ASP A 331 -13.74 25.73 6.13
C ASP A 331 -13.12 27.14 6.16
N ARG A 332 -12.21 27.39 5.22
CA ARG A 332 -11.44 28.64 5.04
C ARG A 332 -10.88 28.73 3.63
N GLU A 333 -10.69 29.94 3.15
CA GLU A 333 -10.07 30.17 1.84
C GLU A 333 -8.55 29.99 1.91
N PRO A 334 -7.89 29.60 0.81
CA PRO A 334 -6.43 29.61 0.74
C PRO A 334 -5.92 31.04 0.98
N ALA A 335 -4.87 31.18 1.78
CA ALA A 335 -4.25 32.48 1.98
C ALA A 335 -3.64 32.99 0.66
N PRO A 336 -3.56 34.32 0.45
CA PRO A 336 -2.91 34.89 -0.72
C PRO A 336 -1.48 34.40 -0.87
N ARG A 337 -1.11 33.98 -2.09
CA ARG A 337 0.23 33.46 -2.42
C ARG A 337 0.87 34.35 -3.48
N SER A 338 2.10 34.79 -3.24
CA SER A 338 2.91 35.44 -4.27
C SER A 338 3.25 34.45 -5.39
N ASN A 339 3.45 34.95 -6.61
CA ASN A 339 4.05 34.15 -7.67
C ASN A 339 5.53 33.81 -7.34
N ILE A 340 6.12 32.88 -8.09
CA ILE A 340 7.49 32.38 -7.82
C ILE A 340 8.51 33.52 -7.85
N GLN A 341 8.42 34.40 -8.85
CA GLN A 341 9.35 35.51 -9.02
C GLN A 341 9.25 36.54 -7.88
N SER A 342 8.04 37.00 -7.55
CA SER A 342 7.79 37.95 -6.46
C SER A 342 8.13 37.34 -5.11
N ALA A 343 7.86 36.06 -4.87
CA ALA A 343 8.30 35.37 -3.66
C ALA A 343 9.84 35.38 -3.54
N PHE A 344 10.56 35.26 -4.65
CA PHE A 344 12.01 35.36 -4.65
C PHE A 344 12.49 36.80 -4.40
N GLN A 345 12.03 37.76 -5.21
CA GLN A 345 12.54 39.14 -5.23
C GLN A 345 12.10 39.93 -3.99
N ASP A 346 10.81 39.85 -3.66
CA ASP A 346 10.18 40.75 -2.69
C ASP A 346 10.20 40.18 -1.26
N GLN A 347 10.43 38.87 -1.10
CA GLN A 347 10.37 38.20 0.21
C GLN A 347 11.68 37.49 0.55
N TRP A 348 12.15 36.56 -0.29
CA TRP A 348 13.32 35.73 0.02
C TRP A 348 14.65 36.48 -0.06
N ALA A 349 14.83 37.29 -1.11
CA ALA A 349 16.04 38.07 -1.35
C ALA A 349 16.07 39.35 -0.50
N GLN A 350 14.91 39.85 -0.08
CA GLN A 350 14.80 41.09 0.68
C GLN A 350 15.46 40.96 2.05
N GLY A 351 16.46 41.81 2.32
CA GLY A 351 17.20 41.82 3.59
C GLY A 351 18.44 40.93 3.61
N ARG A 352 18.74 40.20 2.52
CA ARG A 352 20.03 39.52 2.35
C ARG A 352 21.11 40.52 1.93
N PRO A 353 22.35 40.41 2.46
CA PRO A 353 23.46 41.23 1.99
C PRO A 353 23.67 41.00 0.50
N MET A 354 23.88 42.08 -0.25
CA MET A 354 24.34 41.95 -1.63
C MET A 354 25.73 41.29 -1.60
N PRO A 355 25.98 40.27 -2.45
CA PRO A 355 27.29 39.65 -2.52
C PRO A 355 28.35 40.69 -2.96
N ALA A 356 29.57 40.55 -2.45
CA ALA A 356 30.69 41.39 -2.88
C ALA A 356 30.96 41.22 -4.38
N GLU A 357 31.61 42.20 -5.00
CA GLU A 357 31.94 42.15 -6.43
C GLU A 357 32.74 40.88 -6.75
N GLY A 358 32.24 40.08 -7.70
CA GLY A 358 32.80 38.77 -8.07
C GLY A 358 32.21 37.57 -7.31
N GLN A 359 31.53 37.77 -6.17
CA GLN A 359 30.88 36.70 -5.40
C GLN A 359 29.40 36.51 -5.78
N ARG A 360 28.85 35.34 -5.49
CA ARG A 360 27.44 34.99 -5.73
C ARG A 360 26.81 34.42 -4.46
N SER A 361 25.58 34.83 -4.13
CA SER A 361 24.86 34.30 -2.97
C SER A 361 24.24 32.93 -3.29
N PRO A 362 24.36 31.92 -2.40
CA PRO A 362 23.78 30.60 -2.66
C PRO A 362 22.24 30.64 -2.61
N VAL A 363 21.60 30.01 -3.59
CA VAL A 363 20.14 29.78 -3.65
C VAL A 363 19.90 28.28 -3.69
N LEU A 364 19.32 27.71 -2.63
CA LEU A 364 19.09 26.27 -2.57
C LEU A 364 17.70 25.91 -3.09
N ILE A 365 17.63 24.95 -4.01
CA ILE A 365 16.40 24.30 -4.47
C ILE A 365 16.55 22.80 -4.18
N VAL A 366 15.61 22.23 -3.44
CA VAL A 366 15.63 20.81 -3.09
C VAL A 366 14.63 20.06 -3.96
N ALA A 367 15.02 18.93 -4.54
CA ALA A 367 14.14 17.97 -5.19
C ALA A 367 14.17 16.64 -4.42
N THR A 368 13.01 16.07 -4.10
CA THR A 368 12.91 14.87 -3.26
C THR A 368 12.05 13.80 -3.92
N ALA A 369 12.60 12.59 -3.98
CA ALA A 369 11.95 11.47 -4.65
C ALA A 369 10.85 10.83 -3.81
N GLY A 370 9.93 10.17 -4.51
CA GLY A 370 8.88 9.34 -3.93
C GLY A 370 9.36 7.99 -3.38
N GLY A 371 8.44 7.26 -2.77
CA GLY A 371 8.72 5.94 -2.18
C GLY A 371 8.21 5.78 -0.74
N ALA A 372 7.01 6.28 -0.45
CA ALA A 372 6.31 6.12 0.83
C ALA A 372 7.17 6.47 2.07
N SER A 373 7.03 5.74 3.18
CA SER A 373 7.73 6.07 4.44
C SER A 373 9.25 6.09 4.29
N ARG A 374 9.84 5.29 3.39
CA ARG A 374 11.29 5.30 3.13
C ARG A 374 11.77 6.66 2.63
N ALA A 375 11.08 7.21 1.62
CA ALA A 375 11.37 8.55 1.09
C ALA A 375 11.15 9.62 2.15
N ALA A 376 10.05 9.53 2.89
CA ALA A 376 9.71 10.50 3.92
C ALA A 376 10.82 10.55 4.99
N TYR A 377 11.18 9.38 5.52
CA TYR A 377 12.19 9.23 6.55
C TYR A 377 13.55 9.75 6.10
N LEU A 378 14.02 9.35 4.91
CA LEU A 378 15.29 9.83 4.35
C LEU A 378 15.28 11.35 4.15
N THR A 379 14.26 11.87 3.49
CA THR A 379 14.15 13.30 3.15
C THR A 379 14.17 14.16 4.41
N ALA A 380 13.34 13.82 5.40
CA ALA A 380 13.28 14.61 6.63
C ALA A 380 14.53 14.46 7.48
N THR A 381 15.20 13.30 7.44
CA THR A 381 16.49 13.08 8.12
C THR A 381 17.57 13.96 7.50
N VAL A 382 17.75 13.93 6.18
CA VAL A 382 18.77 14.70 5.47
C VAL A 382 18.56 16.20 5.68
N LEU A 383 17.34 16.70 5.48
CA LEU A 383 17.02 18.12 5.71
C LEU A 383 17.16 18.52 7.17
N GLY A 384 16.74 17.64 8.10
CA GLY A 384 16.85 17.85 9.53
C GLY A 384 18.30 17.96 9.98
N MET A 385 19.19 17.10 9.50
CA MET A 385 20.62 17.19 9.82
C MET A 385 21.24 18.49 9.35
N MET A 386 20.93 18.91 8.13
CA MET A 386 21.45 20.19 7.59
C MET A 386 21.00 21.37 8.45
N GLN A 387 19.76 21.32 8.96
CA GLN A 387 19.25 22.33 9.87
C GLN A 387 19.86 22.25 11.27
N ASP A 388 20.12 21.05 11.79
CA ASP A 388 20.80 20.82 13.06
C ASP A 388 22.26 21.32 13.01
N GLU A 389 22.97 21.15 11.89
CA GLU A 389 24.33 21.64 11.68
C GLU A 389 24.39 23.15 11.43
N ASN A 390 23.43 23.70 10.68
CA ASN A 390 23.36 25.11 10.34
C ASN A 390 21.95 25.66 10.61
N PRO A 391 21.74 26.41 11.72
CA PRO A 391 20.44 27.00 12.07
C PRO A 391 19.86 27.95 11.01
N ALA A 392 20.66 28.43 10.05
CA ALA A 392 20.22 29.26 8.93
C ALA A 392 19.84 28.47 7.66
N PHE A 393 20.04 27.15 7.63
CA PHE A 393 19.85 26.31 6.45
C PHE A 393 18.45 26.46 5.84
N ALA A 394 17.39 26.30 6.63
CA ALA A 394 16.00 26.41 6.16
C ALA A 394 15.70 27.79 5.54
N ARG A 395 16.34 28.86 6.05
CA ARG A 395 16.20 30.19 5.44
C ARG A 395 16.90 30.25 4.09
N GLN A 396 18.00 29.53 3.87
CA GLN A 396 18.74 29.51 2.61
C GLN A 396 18.08 28.64 1.53
N VAL A 397 17.19 27.72 1.89
CA VAL A 397 16.37 26.95 0.94
C VAL A 397 15.20 27.80 0.44
N PHE A 398 15.20 28.08 -0.85
CA PHE A 398 14.12 28.80 -1.51
C PHE A 398 12.88 27.91 -1.66
N ALA A 399 13.04 26.71 -2.23
CA ALA A 399 11.93 25.81 -2.51
C ALA A 399 12.31 24.34 -2.34
N ILE A 400 11.33 23.52 -1.97
CA ILE A 400 11.41 22.06 -1.92
C ILE A 400 10.31 21.49 -2.83
N SER A 401 10.73 20.82 -3.90
CA SER A 401 9.88 20.04 -4.79
C SER A 401 9.88 18.58 -4.33
N GLY A 402 8.75 18.12 -3.80
CA GLY A 402 8.62 16.75 -3.31
C GLY A 402 7.62 15.93 -4.11
N VAL A 403 7.87 14.62 -4.21
CA VAL A 403 6.95 13.63 -4.77
C VAL A 403 6.63 12.57 -3.72
N SER A 404 5.37 12.16 -3.60
CA SER A 404 4.95 11.03 -2.77
C SER A 404 5.54 11.13 -1.36
N GLY A 405 6.14 10.07 -0.82
CA GLY A 405 6.78 10.08 0.49
C GLY A 405 7.79 11.22 0.70
N GLY A 406 8.49 11.68 -0.34
CA GLY A 406 9.39 12.85 -0.26
C GLY A 406 8.65 14.14 0.08
N SER A 407 7.40 14.29 -0.37
CA SER A 407 6.50 15.38 0.04
C SER A 407 6.16 15.33 1.52
N LEU A 408 5.90 14.13 2.07
CA LEU A 408 5.67 13.96 3.51
C LEU A 408 6.91 14.35 4.32
N GLY A 409 8.10 13.94 3.88
CA GLY A 409 9.35 14.31 4.54
C GLY A 409 9.61 15.81 4.52
N ALA A 410 9.39 16.47 3.37
CA ALA A 410 9.51 17.92 3.22
C ALA A 410 8.51 18.69 4.10
N ALA A 411 7.26 18.22 4.17
CA ALA A 411 6.21 18.80 5.00
C ALA A 411 6.52 18.67 6.49
N VAL A 412 6.98 17.51 6.95
CA VAL A 412 7.40 17.32 8.35
C VAL A 412 8.60 18.21 8.69
N PHE A 413 9.58 18.33 7.80
CA PHE A 413 10.71 19.23 7.99
C PHE A 413 10.26 20.70 8.11
N GLN A 414 9.44 21.18 7.17
CA GLN A 414 8.91 22.55 7.22
C GLN A 414 8.11 22.79 8.50
N ALA A 415 7.25 21.85 8.89
CA ALA A 415 6.47 21.96 10.12
C ALA A 415 7.35 22.00 11.37
N LEU A 416 8.46 21.25 11.42
CA LEU A 416 9.41 21.29 12.55
C LEU A 416 10.12 22.64 12.63
N VAL A 417 10.56 23.20 11.50
CA VAL A 417 11.15 24.54 11.44
C VAL A 417 10.13 25.59 11.91
N ALA A 418 8.88 25.49 11.45
CA ALA A 418 7.80 26.39 11.86
C ALA A 418 7.49 26.28 13.36
N ALA A 419 7.55 25.06 13.90
CA ALA A 419 7.23 24.79 15.29
C ALA A 419 8.35 25.19 16.27
N SER A 420 9.56 25.46 15.76
CA SER A 420 10.74 25.74 16.58
C SER A 420 11.54 26.92 16.03
N PRO A 421 10.98 28.14 16.02
CA PRO A 421 11.65 29.33 15.50
C PRO A 421 12.87 29.74 16.33
N ASP A 422 12.89 29.40 17.63
CA ASP A 422 13.90 29.86 18.60
C ASP A 422 15.03 28.84 18.85
N GLY A 423 15.07 27.69 18.15
CA GLY A 423 16.12 26.68 18.34
C GLY A 423 15.73 25.27 17.88
N SER A 424 16.49 24.27 18.34
CA SER A 424 16.22 22.86 18.02
C SER A 424 14.90 22.38 18.65
N PRO A 425 14.09 21.59 17.92
CA PRO A 425 12.84 21.06 18.46
C PRO A 425 13.12 20.06 19.59
N MET A 426 12.20 20.02 20.56
CA MET A 426 12.13 19.00 21.61
C MET A 426 11.00 18.05 21.30
N CYS A 427 11.25 16.75 21.36
CA CYS A 427 10.29 15.71 21.04
C CYS A 427 10.26 14.59 22.09
N GLN A 428 9.14 13.89 22.15
CA GLN A 428 8.93 12.74 23.03
C GLN A 428 9.30 11.45 22.30
N GLY A 429 10.44 10.87 22.67
CA GLY A 429 10.83 9.52 22.28
C GLY A 429 10.21 8.45 23.19
N PRO A 430 10.42 7.16 22.90
CA PRO A 430 9.85 6.06 23.70
C PRO A 430 10.31 6.06 25.16
N ASP A 431 11.60 6.35 25.39
CA ASP A 431 12.21 6.22 26.72
C ASP A 431 12.55 7.57 27.37
N ARG A 432 12.71 8.62 26.56
CA ARG A 432 13.16 9.94 27.01
C ARG A 432 12.77 11.04 26.04
N GLN A 433 12.85 12.29 26.50
CA GLN A 433 12.84 13.43 25.59
C GLN A 433 14.10 13.44 24.73
N GLU A 434 13.92 13.78 23.47
CA GLU A 434 14.96 13.89 22.46
C GLU A 434 14.93 15.29 21.85
N SER A 435 16.03 15.70 21.20
CA SER A 435 16.15 17.02 20.57
C SER A 435 16.78 16.93 19.18
N GLY A 436 16.49 17.91 18.34
CA GLY A 436 17.07 18.04 17.01
C GLY A 436 16.09 17.72 15.89
N PHE A 437 16.20 18.44 14.78
CA PHE A 437 15.31 18.35 13.64
C PHE A 437 15.31 16.95 13.02
N ALA A 438 16.50 16.37 12.78
CA ALA A 438 16.61 15.03 12.23
C ALA A 438 15.94 14.02 13.14
N ARG A 439 16.26 14.05 14.44
CA ARG A 439 15.77 13.04 15.38
C ARG A 439 14.26 13.13 15.59
N CYS A 440 13.71 14.33 15.75
CA CYS A 440 12.27 14.50 15.91
C CYS A 440 11.51 14.08 14.64
N ALA A 441 12.04 14.38 13.45
CA ALA A 441 11.47 13.90 12.19
C ALA A 441 11.46 12.36 12.10
N GLN A 442 12.56 11.71 12.47
CA GLN A 442 12.65 10.25 12.51
C GLN A 442 11.59 9.63 13.45
N LEU A 443 11.40 10.20 14.64
CA LEU A 443 10.41 9.72 15.62
C LEU A 443 8.97 9.84 15.12
N ILE A 444 8.66 10.88 14.33
CA ILE A 444 7.37 11.07 13.67
C ILE A 444 7.19 10.02 12.56
N LEU A 445 8.18 9.87 11.68
CA LEU A 445 8.05 9.11 10.43
C LEU A 445 8.30 7.61 10.57
N GLN A 446 8.82 7.16 11.73
CA GLN A 446 8.95 5.74 12.05
C GLN A 446 7.65 5.07 12.55
N GLN A 447 6.58 5.85 12.76
CA GLN A 447 5.30 5.34 13.26
C GLN A 447 4.62 4.43 12.23
N ASP A 448 3.62 3.65 12.65
CA ASP A 448 2.84 2.80 11.76
C ASP A 448 1.76 3.61 11.03
N PHE A 449 1.92 3.80 9.73
CA PHE A 449 0.91 4.41 8.85
C PHE A 449 0.19 3.37 7.98
N LEU A 450 0.71 2.14 7.89
CA LEU A 450 0.10 1.06 7.13
C LEU A 450 -1.13 0.49 7.85
N GLY A 451 -1.06 0.28 9.17
CA GLY A 451 -2.18 -0.26 9.94
C GLY A 451 -3.46 0.57 9.82
N PRO A 452 -3.44 1.90 10.05
CA PRO A 452 -4.62 2.75 9.88
C PRO A 452 -5.16 2.73 8.44
N THR A 453 -4.27 2.71 7.44
CA THR A 453 -4.64 2.62 6.03
C THR A 453 -5.34 1.30 5.70
N LEU A 454 -4.82 0.17 6.19
CA LEU A 454 -5.45 -1.14 6.04
C LEU A 454 -6.80 -1.21 6.77
N ALA A 455 -6.91 -0.60 7.96
CA ALA A 455 -8.17 -0.53 8.69
C ALA A 455 -9.23 0.24 7.88
N GLY A 456 -8.87 1.40 7.32
CA GLY A 456 -9.75 2.17 6.44
C GLY A 456 -10.13 1.38 5.18
N LEU A 457 -9.14 0.81 4.49
CA LEU A 457 -9.32 0.08 3.23
C LEU A 457 -10.21 -1.15 3.38
N LEU A 458 -9.92 -2.02 4.36
CA LEU A 458 -10.52 -3.36 4.46
C LEU A 458 -11.87 -3.37 5.20
N TYR A 459 -12.25 -2.25 5.85
CA TYR A 459 -13.51 -2.14 6.58
C TYR A 459 -14.43 -1.05 6.00
N PRO A 460 -14.41 0.22 6.46
CA PRO A 460 -15.41 1.21 6.03
C PRO A 460 -15.38 1.44 4.52
N ASP A 461 -14.20 1.52 3.92
CA ASP A 461 -14.05 1.85 2.50
C ASP A 461 -14.41 0.66 1.58
N LEU A 462 -14.06 -0.57 1.96
CA LEU A 462 -14.52 -1.78 1.26
C LEU A 462 -16.05 -1.92 1.34
N VAL A 463 -16.63 -1.75 2.53
CA VAL A 463 -18.09 -1.83 2.72
C VAL A 463 -18.80 -0.73 1.95
N GLN A 464 -18.21 0.46 1.84
CA GLN A 464 -18.76 1.56 1.05
C GLN A 464 -19.05 1.14 -0.39
N ARG A 465 -18.22 0.30 -1.01
CA ARG A 465 -18.44 -0.18 -2.40
C ARG A 465 -19.78 -0.93 -2.57
N PHE A 466 -20.34 -1.49 -1.48
CA PHE A 466 -21.61 -2.21 -1.47
C PHE A 466 -22.82 -1.34 -1.10
N LEU A 467 -22.61 -0.05 -0.81
CA LEU A 467 -23.67 0.90 -0.49
C LEU A 467 -23.94 1.82 -1.71
N PRO A 468 -25.18 2.29 -1.91
CA PRO A 468 -25.51 3.16 -3.04
C PRO A 468 -25.02 4.60 -2.88
N PHE A 469 -24.75 5.09 -1.67
CA PHE A 469 -24.40 6.49 -1.40
C PHE A 469 -23.12 6.60 -0.54
N PRO A 470 -22.23 7.57 -0.81
CA PRO A 470 -20.93 7.72 -0.14
C PRO A 470 -21.09 8.28 1.29
N VAL A 471 -21.22 7.40 2.29
CA VAL A 471 -21.53 7.78 3.69
C VAL A 471 -20.47 7.35 4.70
N LEU A 472 -19.61 6.39 4.35
CA LEU A 472 -18.55 5.86 5.20
C LEU A 472 -17.24 6.59 4.94
N PRO A 473 -16.39 6.73 5.98
CA PRO A 473 -15.06 7.33 5.84
C PRO A 473 -14.20 6.50 4.89
N ASP A 474 -13.29 7.17 4.21
CA ASP A 474 -12.38 6.55 3.26
C ASP A 474 -11.00 6.27 3.88
N ARG A 475 -10.18 5.50 3.15
CA ARG A 475 -8.84 5.13 3.62
C ARG A 475 -7.81 6.29 3.56
N ALA A 476 -8.02 7.31 2.71
CA ALA A 476 -7.16 8.49 2.68
C ALA A 476 -7.29 9.31 3.98
N ALA A 477 -8.51 9.48 4.48
CA ALA A 477 -8.72 10.10 5.79
C ALA A 477 -8.03 9.33 6.94
N ALA A 478 -7.90 8.00 6.83
CA ALA A 478 -7.26 7.18 7.85
C ALA A 478 -5.74 7.37 7.90
N ILE A 479 -5.07 7.47 6.74
CA ILE A 479 -3.62 7.71 6.68
C ILE A 479 -3.26 9.15 7.08
N GLU A 480 -4.03 10.14 6.62
CA GLU A 480 -3.85 11.54 7.03
C GLU A 480 -3.91 11.70 8.55
N ARG A 481 -4.92 11.08 9.18
CA ARG A 481 -5.06 11.08 10.65
C ARG A 481 -3.91 10.36 11.35
N ALA A 482 -3.31 9.35 10.71
CA ALA A 482 -2.17 8.64 11.28
C ALA A 482 -0.91 9.53 11.32
N TRP A 483 -0.68 10.35 10.29
CA TRP A 483 0.39 11.36 10.31
C TRP A 483 0.10 12.46 11.34
N GLU A 484 -1.12 12.98 11.37
CA GLU A 484 -1.55 13.99 12.35
C GLU A 484 -1.36 13.52 13.80
N ASP A 485 -1.72 12.28 14.09
CA ASP A 485 -1.57 11.65 15.41
C ASP A 485 -0.10 11.34 15.74
N ALA A 486 0.71 10.93 14.77
CA ALA A 486 2.15 10.77 14.93
C ALA A 486 2.84 12.10 15.31
N TRP A 487 2.47 13.20 14.64
CA TRP A 487 2.94 14.53 15.01
C TRP A 487 2.57 14.88 16.45
N VAL A 488 1.30 14.74 16.83
CA VAL A 488 0.81 15.09 18.17
C VAL A 488 1.49 14.26 19.26
N ARG A 489 1.78 12.97 19.02
CA ARG A 489 2.51 12.13 19.98
C ARG A 489 3.93 12.60 20.21
N VAL A 490 4.63 12.99 19.15
CA VAL A 490 6.06 13.29 19.22
C VAL A 490 6.29 14.74 19.67
N MET A 491 5.53 15.70 19.12
CA MET A 491 5.68 17.12 19.42
C MET A 491 4.74 17.63 20.52
N GLY A 492 3.74 16.84 20.92
CA GLY A 492 2.71 17.21 21.88
C GLY A 492 1.54 17.97 21.26
N SER A 493 0.37 17.87 21.88
CA SER A 493 -0.87 18.52 21.41
C SER A 493 -0.85 20.04 21.46
N LYS A 494 0.08 20.63 22.22
CA LYS A 494 0.28 22.07 22.38
C LYS A 494 1.37 22.63 21.46
N ALA A 495 1.90 21.83 20.54
CA ALA A 495 2.84 22.32 19.53
C ALA A 495 2.20 23.50 18.76
N PRO A 496 2.96 24.58 18.50
CA PRO A 496 2.43 25.79 17.88
C PRO A 496 2.00 25.58 16.42
N VAL A 497 2.54 24.54 15.78
CA VAL A 497 2.22 24.10 14.43
C VAL A 497 1.91 22.60 14.44
N ARG A 498 0.96 22.18 13.61
CA ARG A 498 0.50 20.80 13.45
C ARG A 498 0.26 20.47 11.98
N LEU A 499 0.27 19.18 11.65
CA LEU A 499 -0.09 18.71 10.32
C LEU A 499 -1.57 18.92 9.95
N THR A 500 -2.42 19.20 10.94
CA THR A 500 -3.82 19.62 10.74
C THR A 500 -3.98 21.09 10.38
N ASP A 501 -2.94 21.89 10.57
CA ASP A 501 -2.99 23.31 10.25
C ASP A 501 -2.96 23.48 8.73
N ALA A 502 -3.37 24.64 8.28
CA ALA A 502 -3.65 24.85 6.88
C ALA A 502 -2.39 25.06 6.04
N PHE A 503 -2.39 24.48 4.85
CA PHE A 503 -1.20 24.34 4.03
C PHE A 503 -0.59 25.69 3.61
N THR A 504 -1.42 26.67 3.27
CA THR A 504 -0.94 27.98 2.80
C THR A 504 -0.42 28.90 3.90
N GLU A 505 -0.80 28.68 5.17
CA GLU A 505 -0.45 29.55 6.29
C GLU A 505 0.69 29.05 7.17
N ILE A 506 1.13 27.80 6.98
CA ILE A 506 2.19 27.22 7.82
C ILE A 506 3.51 28.00 7.75
N ARG A 507 3.73 28.77 6.66
CA ARG A 507 4.92 29.62 6.48
C ARG A 507 4.91 30.91 7.30
N GLY A 508 3.77 31.28 7.89
CA GLY A 508 3.65 32.51 8.66
C GLY A 508 2.19 32.95 8.78
N ARG A 509 1.85 33.56 9.92
CA ARG A 509 0.52 34.15 10.12
C ARG A 509 0.33 35.31 9.13
N PRO A 510 -0.89 35.52 8.59
CA PRO A 510 -1.17 36.57 7.60
C PRO A 510 -0.75 38.00 8.01
N GLU A 511 -0.56 38.23 9.31
CA GLU A 511 -0.35 39.55 9.91
C GLU A 511 1.13 40.00 9.93
N ALA A 512 2.10 39.13 9.60
CA ALA A 512 3.53 39.49 9.55
C ALA A 512 4.10 39.26 8.14
N PRO A 513 4.74 40.27 7.50
CA PRO A 513 5.33 40.11 6.19
C PRO A 513 6.45 39.06 6.21
N LEU A 514 6.44 38.17 5.21
CA LEU A 514 7.52 37.21 4.97
C LEU A 514 8.73 37.96 4.41
N THR A 515 9.86 37.85 5.11
CA THR A 515 11.16 38.45 4.77
C THR A 515 12.23 37.36 4.82
N SER A 516 13.48 37.68 4.47
CA SER A 516 14.58 36.71 4.58
C SER A 516 14.81 36.21 6.02
N ALA A 517 14.43 36.99 7.04
CA ALA A 517 14.69 36.67 8.44
C ALA A 517 13.76 35.58 9.00
N ASN A 518 12.53 35.51 8.51
CA ASN A 518 11.51 34.53 8.89
C ASN A 518 11.12 33.60 7.72
N TRP A 519 11.96 33.52 6.69
CA TRP A 519 11.69 32.70 5.52
C TRP A 519 11.62 31.21 5.88
N MET A 520 10.63 30.55 5.30
CA MET A 520 10.52 29.10 5.26
C MET A 520 10.47 28.62 3.81
N PRO A 521 11.10 27.46 3.49
CA PRO A 521 11.13 26.95 2.12
C PRO A 521 9.74 26.80 1.54
N LEU A 522 9.53 27.24 0.31
CA LEU A 522 8.27 26.99 -0.41
C LEU A 522 8.12 25.50 -0.71
N LEU A 523 6.99 24.91 -0.34
CA LEU A 523 6.66 23.54 -0.73
C LEU A 523 5.96 23.50 -2.09
N PHE A 524 6.44 22.62 -2.97
CA PHE A 524 5.80 22.22 -4.22
C PHE A 524 5.59 20.70 -4.16
N LEU A 525 4.39 20.27 -3.78
CA LEU A 525 4.06 18.85 -3.60
C LEU A 525 3.37 18.34 -4.88
N ASN A 526 4.07 17.48 -5.61
CA ASN A 526 3.69 17.10 -6.96
C ASN A 526 2.72 15.90 -6.93
N GLY A 527 1.52 16.07 -7.50
CA GLY A 527 0.63 14.98 -7.90
C GLY A 527 0.48 14.91 -9.42
N THR A 528 -0.29 13.94 -9.88
CA THR A 528 -0.59 13.74 -11.32
C THR A 528 -2.10 13.82 -11.54
N SER A 529 -2.52 14.61 -12.52
CA SER A 529 -3.91 14.68 -12.98
C SER A 529 -4.29 13.38 -13.67
N VAL A 530 -5.42 12.78 -13.29
CA VAL A 530 -5.97 11.61 -13.98
C VAL A 530 -6.57 12.01 -15.33
N ALA A 531 -7.17 13.19 -15.42
CA ALA A 531 -7.79 13.67 -16.66
C ALA A 531 -6.77 13.96 -17.77
N THR A 532 -5.64 14.61 -17.44
CA THR A 532 -4.67 15.06 -18.45
C THR A 532 -3.36 14.29 -18.44
N GLY A 533 -3.02 13.62 -17.35
CA GLY A 533 -1.68 13.05 -17.13
C GLY A 533 -0.61 14.11 -16.85
N SER A 534 -0.98 15.39 -16.76
CA SER A 534 -0.08 16.51 -16.43
C SER A 534 0.20 16.58 -14.93
N ARG A 535 1.17 17.40 -14.53
CA ARG A 535 1.44 17.68 -13.12
C ARG A 535 0.32 18.52 -12.52
N ILE A 536 -0.07 18.23 -11.29
CA ILE A 536 -0.93 19.07 -10.47
C ILE A 536 -0.24 19.25 -9.12
N ILE A 537 0.05 20.50 -8.75
CA ILE A 537 1.03 20.79 -7.69
C ILE A 537 0.34 21.56 -6.58
N ALA A 538 0.38 21.00 -5.37
CA ALA A 538 0.06 21.76 -4.15
C ALA A 538 1.23 22.68 -3.84
N SER A 539 1.08 23.98 -4.07
CA SER A 539 2.16 24.95 -3.85
C SER A 539 1.78 26.11 -2.94
N GLN A 540 2.74 26.53 -2.12
CA GLN A 540 2.65 27.74 -1.30
C GLN A 540 3.00 29.02 -2.07
N ALA A 541 3.42 28.91 -3.33
CA ALA A 541 3.52 29.99 -4.29
C ALA A 541 2.50 29.76 -5.42
N GLN A 542 1.87 30.83 -5.88
CA GLN A 542 1.05 30.77 -7.09
C GLN A 542 1.97 30.62 -8.30
N PHE A 543 1.49 29.97 -9.35
CA PHE A 543 2.22 29.93 -10.61
C PHE A 543 1.27 29.76 -11.79
N GLU A 544 1.77 30.08 -12.97
CA GLU A 544 1.08 29.84 -14.24
C GLU A 544 1.86 28.87 -15.14
N GLY A 545 1.21 28.39 -16.20
CA GLY A 545 1.78 27.42 -17.13
C GLY A 545 3.03 27.88 -17.88
N HIS A 546 3.33 29.18 -17.92
CA HIS A 546 4.58 29.69 -18.51
C HIS A 546 5.78 29.58 -17.56
N GLU A 547 5.54 29.67 -16.24
CA GLU A 547 6.53 29.44 -15.19
C GLU A 547 6.78 27.94 -15.00
N LEU A 548 5.71 27.16 -14.85
CA LEU A 548 5.76 25.70 -14.72
C LEU A 548 4.99 25.04 -15.89
N PRO A 549 5.67 24.65 -16.98
CA PRO A 549 5.04 24.09 -18.18
C PRO A 549 4.17 22.85 -17.93
N ASP A 550 3.00 22.78 -18.56
CA ASP A 550 2.07 21.64 -18.47
C ASP A 550 1.82 21.19 -17.02
N SER A 551 1.49 22.18 -16.17
CA SER A 551 1.19 21.95 -14.77
C SER A 551 0.02 22.80 -14.28
N LEU A 552 -0.68 22.29 -13.27
CA LEU A 552 -1.86 22.92 -12.68
C LEU A 552 -1.56 23.35 -11.24
N ASP A 553 -1.81 24.61 -10.92
CA ASP A 553 -1.73 25.12 -9.54
C ASP A 553 -2.97 24.70 -8.74
N MET A 554 -2.81 23.63 -7.98
CA MET A 554 -3.89 23.00 -7.24
C MET A 554 -4.56 23.96 -6.25
N MET A 555 -3.77 24.77 -5.54
CA MET A 555 -4.30 25.69 -4.53
C MET A 555 -5.05 26.87 -5.15
N GLY A 556 -4.79 27.18 -6.42
CA GLY A 556 -5.58 28.16 -7.18
C GLY A 556 -6.90 27.60 -7.74
N LEU A 557 -7.03 26.26 -7.81
CA LEU A 557 -8.21 25.58 -8.35
C LEU A 557 -9.21 25.17 -7.27
N LEU A 558 -8.74 24.97 -6.03
CA LEU A 558 -9.59 24.56 -4.92
C LEU A 558 -10.38 25.76 -4.34
N PRO A 559 -11.68 25.58 -4.02
CA PRO A 559 -12.49 26.65 -3.44
C PRO A 559 -12.11 26.98 -1.99
N ARG A 560 -11.38 26.08 -1.33
CA ARG A 560 -11.00 26.15 0.09
C ARG A 560 -9.60 25.60 0.30
N ASP A 561 -8.95 26.04 1.37
CA ASP A 561 -7.65 25.52 1.77
C ASP A 561 -7.75 24.06 2.24
N VAL A 562 -6.60 23.40 2.38
CA VAL A 562 -6.48 22.02 2.86
C VAL A 562 -5.53 21.96 4.04
N ARG A 563 -5.60 20.88 4.82
CA ARG A 563 -4.60 20.61 5.88
C ARG A 563 -3.26 20.33 5.22
N LEU A 564 -2.15 20.57 5.94
CA LEU A 564 -0.83 20.12 5.49
C LEU A 564 -0.82 18.60 5.22
N SER A 565 -1.44 17.80 6.09
CA SER A 565 -1.62 16.35 5.89
C SER A 565 -2.32 16.02 4.57
N THR A 566 -3.40 16.74 4.25
CA THR A 566 -4.16 16.56 3.01
C THR A 566 -3.37 17.02 1.78
N ALA A 567 -2.63 18.14 1.85
CA ALA A 567 -1.75 18.57 0.75
C ALA A 567 -0.63 17.56 0.46
N VAL A 568 -0.11 16.91 1.50
CA VAL A 568 0.83 15.79 1.38
C VAL A 568 0.15 14.57 0.76
N ASP A 569 -1.03 14.19 1.25
CA ASP A 569 -1.81 13.05 0.77
C ASP A 569 -2.04 13.12 -0.75
N MET A 570 -2.31 14.32 -1.26
CA MET A 570 -2.49 14.61 -2.68
C MET A 570 -1.28 14.28 -3.56
N SER A 571 -0.06 14.35 -3.01
CA SER A 571 1.17 13.90 -3.67
C SER A 571 1.45 12.41 -3.45
N THR A 572 0.89 11.81 -2.39
CA THR A 572 1.22 10.46 -1.90
C THR A 572 0.16 9.41 -2.14
N ARG A 573 -0.80 9.61 -3.06
CA ARG A 573 -1.89 8.64 -3.35
C ARG A 573 -1.36 7.37 -4.02
N PHE A 574 -0.63 6.57 -3.25
CA PHE A 574 0.21 5.48 -3.69
C PHE A 574 -0.64 4.42 -4.43
N PRO A 575 -0.20 3.97 -5.62
CA PRO A 575 -0.96 3.05 -6.45
C PRO A 575 -1.52 1.86 -5.66
N TYR A 576 -2.81 1.58 -5.84
CA TYR A 576 -3.56 0.47 -5.24
C TYR A 576 -3.72 0.48 -3.71
N VAL A 577 -2.90 1.24 -2.97
CA VAL A 577 -3.01 1.38 -1.52
C VAL A 577 -3.95 2.52 -1.16
N GLU A 578 -3.78 3.67 -1.78
CA GLU A 578 -4.60 4.86 -1.57
C GLU A 578 -5.53 5.10 -2.77
N PRO A 579 -6.66 5.79 -2.57
CA PRO A 579 -7.57 6.13 -3.66
C PRO A 579 -7.09 7.36 -4.40
N ALA A 580 -7.48 7.52 -5.66
CA ALA A 580 -7.37 8.82 -6.33
C ALA A 580 -8.26 9.85 -5.61
N GLY A 581 -7.76 11.07 -5.42
CA GLY A 581 -8.46 12.13 -4.71
C GLY A 581 -9.37 12.90 -5.63
N VAL A 582 -10.65 13.02 -5.30
CA VAL A 582 -11.61 13.77 -6.11
C VAL A 582 -11.48 15.26 -5.78
N LEU A 583 -11.22 16.06 -6.82
CA LEU A 583 -11.12 17.50 -6.72
C LEU A 583 -12.48 18.14 -7.02
N PRO A 584 -13.06 18.90 -6.09
CA PRO A 584 -14.31 19.61 -6.34
C PRO A 584 -14.03 20.82 -7.25
N GLY A 585 -14.89 21.00 -8.24
CA GLY A 585 -14.88 22.17 -9.12
C GLY A 585 -15.56 23.37 -8.46
N ALA A 586 -15.51 24.53 -9.11
CA ALA A 586 -16.10 25.77 -8.59
C ALA A 586 -17.63 25.69 -8.36
N ASN A 587 -18.32 24.82 -9.09
CA ASN A 587 -19.75 24.55 -8.95
C ASN A 587 -20.07 23.41 -7.97
N GLY A 588 -19.06 22.85 -7.30
CA GLY A 588 -19.18 21.70 -6.41
C GLY A 588 -19.13 20.33 -7.10
N GLU A 589 -19.17 20.28 -8.44
CA GLU A 589 -19.06 19.01 -9.18
C GLU A 589 -17.60 18.56 -9.32
N PRO A 590 -17.30 17.25 -9.25
CA PRO A 590 -15.97 16.72 -9.52
C PRO A 590 -15.43 17.16 -10.88
N TRP A 591 -14.27 17.83 -10.92
CA TRP A 591 -13.66 18.26 -12.19
C TRP A 591 -12.49 17.37 -12.62
N ASP A 592 -11.72 16.85 -11.67
CA ASP A 592 -10.59 15.95 -11.92
C ASP A 592 -10.32 15.06 -10.70
N ARG A 593 -9.42 14.10 -10.88
CA ARG A 593 -8.86 13.29 -9.81
C ARG A 593 -7.34 13.40 -9.79
N ILE A 594 -6.78 13.40 -8.60
CA ILE A 594 -5.34 13.44 -8.37
C ILE A 594 -4.83 12.06 -7.92
N VAL A 595 -3.70 11.63 -8.46
CA VAL A 595 -2.93 10.45 -8.04
C VAL A 595 -1.49 10.84 -7.69
N ASP A 596 -0.74 9.90 -7.14
CA ASP A 596 0.67 10.08 -6.75
C ASP A 596 1.51 10.78 -7.85
N GLY A 597 2.40 11.69 -7.46
CA GLY A 597 3.26 12.43 -8.39
C GLY A 597 4.19 11.53 -9.21
N GLY A 598 4.54 10.36 -8.67
CA GLY A 598 5.36 9.35 -9.31
C GLY A 598 4.70 8.65 -10.51
N TYR A 599 3.45 8.95 -10.83
CA TYR A 599 2.86 8.60 -12.13
C TYR A 599 3.43 9.47 -13.26
N PHE A 600 3.68 10.76 -12.99
CA PHE A 600 4.32 11.66 -13.95
C PHE A 600 5.85 11.50 -13.91
N GLU A 601 6.45 11.72 -12.74
CA GLU A 601 7.90 11.80 -12.52
C GLU A 601 8.20 11.61 -11.01
N ASN A 602 9.09 10.69 -10.64
CA ASN A 602 9.25 10.24 -9.24
C ASN A 602 10.27 11.02 -8.40
N PHE A 603 11.11 11.88 -8.97
CA PHE A 603 12.26 12.52 -8.31
C PHE A 603 12.00 13.97 -7.89
N GLY A 604 10.90 14.58 -8.34
CA GLY A 604 10.59 16.00 -8.10
C GLY A 604 11.49 16.94 -8.91
N ALA A 605 12.30 16.39 -9.82
CA ALA A 605 13.36 17.10 -10.53
C ALA A 605 12.80 18.01 -11.62
N THR A 606 11.70 17.64 -12.30
CA THR A 606 11.10 18.48 -13.34
C THR A 606 10.60 19.81 -12.75
N THR A 607 9.91 19.76 -11.61
CA THR A 607 9.42 20.98 -10.96
C THR A 607 10.58 21.82 -10.39
N ALA A 608 11.62 21.20 -9.84
CA ALA A 608 12.83 21.93 -9.43
C ALA A 608 13.54 22.61 -10.61
N PHE A 609 13.61 21.95 -11.76
CA PHE A 609 14.13 22.51 -13.01
C PHE A 609 13.33 23.72 -13.48
N ASP A 610 12.01 23.61 -13.49
CA ASP A 610 11.14 24.71 -13.92
C ASP A 610 11.20 25.92 -12.95
N ILE A 611 11.32 25.68 -11.65
CA ILE A 611 11.57 26.74 -10.66
C ILE A 611 12.89 27.45 -10.97
N LEU A 612 13.98 26.69 -11.16
CA LEU A 612 15.28 27.27 -11.50
C LEU A 612 15.20 28.09 -12.80
N ARG A 613 14.55 27.57 -13.84
CA ARG A 613 14.35 28.27 -15.10
C ARG A 613 13.55 29.56 -14.93
N THR A 614 12.49 29.52 -14.13
CA THR A 614 11.64 30.69 -13.82
C THR A 614 12.45 31.77 -13.11
N LEU A 615 13.26 31.40 -12.13
CA LEU A 615 14.13 32.35 -11.44
C LEU A 615 15.17 32.96 -12.38
N ARG A 616 15.85 32.15 -13.20
CA ARG A 616 16.87 32.63 -14.14
C ARG A 616 16.31 33.58 -15.21
N SER A 617 15.10 33.29 -15.71
CA SER A 617 14.47 34.11 -16.75
C SER A 617 13.71 35.33 -16.20
N GLY A 618 13.12 35.23 -15.00
CA GLY A 618 12.31 36.28 -14.39
C GLY A 618 13.11 37.23 -13.50
N VAL A 619 14.21 36.79 -12.88
CA VAL A 619 15.00 37.61 -11.96
C VAL A 619 16.16 38.28 -12.67
N LYS A 620 16.16 39.61 -12.69
CA LYS A 620 17.22 40.42 -13.31
C LYS A 620 18.59 40.09 -12.72
N GLU A 621 19.56 39.80 -13.60
CA GLU A 621 20.95 39.48 -13.24
C GLU A 621 21.08 38.28 -12.28
N PHE A 622 20.14 37.33 -12.32
CA PHE A 622 20.14 36.17 -11.43
C PHE A 622 21.49 35.44 -11.45
N ASP A 623 21.96 35.06 -12.64
CA ASP A 623 23.21 34.32 -12.83
C ASP A 623 24.47 35.13 -12.43
N HIS A 624 24.38 36.45 -12.32
CA HIS A 624 25.49 37.28 -11.84
C HIS A 624 25.51 37.41 -10.31
N ARG A 625 24.34 37.38 -9.66
CA ARG A 625 24.18 37.64 -8.22
C ARG A 625 24.03 36.38 -7.39
N TYR A 626 23.50 35.32 -7.99
CA TYR A 626 23.11 34.10 -7.28
C TYR A 626 23.80 32.88 -7.87
N ARG A 627 24.16 31.95 -6.99
CA ARG A 627 24.69 30.63 -7.35
C ARG A 627 23.63 29.59 -7.01
N PRO A 628 22.91 29.02 -8.00
CA PRO A 628 21.95 27.97 -7.73
C PRO A 628 22.66 26.70 -7.21
N ILE A 629 22.16 26.16 -6.11
CA ILE A 629 22.55 24.87 -5.55
C ILE A 629 21.31 23.99 -5.58
N VAL A 630 21.35 22.93 -6.36
CA VAL A 630 20.28 21.93 -6.38
C VAL A 630 20.68 20.75 -5.54
N VAL A 631 19.82 20.40 -4.59
CA VAL A 631 19.96 19.20 -3.77
C VAL A 631 18.91 18.18 -4.19
N GLN A 632 19.34 17.10 -4.83
CA GLN A 632 18.48 15.97 -5.15
C GLN A 632 18.57 14.91 -4.04
N ILE A 633 17.44 14.53 -3.45
CA ILE A 633 17.35 13.44 -2.48
C ILE A 633 16.61 12.28 -3.16
N SER A 634 17.30 11.17 -3.39
CA SER A 634 16.75 9.97 -4.03
C SER A 634 16.83 8.77 -3.11
N ASN A 635 15.76 7.97 -3.07
CA ASN A 635 15.78 6.67 -2.41
C ASN A 635 15.70 5.50 -3.40
N ASP A 636 15.55 5.78 -4.69
CA ASP A 636 15.32 4.73 -5.69
C ASP A 636 16.59 3.91 -5.83
N SER A 637 16.51 2.66 -5.39
CA SER A 637 17.65 1.76 -5.36
C SER A 637 18.00 1.16 -6.72
N GLY A 638 17.10 1.27 -7.69
CA GLY A 638 17.39 1.01 -9.10
C GLY A 638 18.11 2.17 -9.77
N TYR A 639 18.15 3.35 -9.13
CA TYR A 639 18.86 4.52 -9.62
C TYR A 639 20.21 4.65 -8.91
N GLN A 640 21.29 4.22 -9.57
CA GLN A 640 22.66 4.35 -9.06
C GLN A 640 23.31 5.69 -9.46
N GLY A 641 22.50 6.70 -9.80
CA GLY A 641 22.97 8.01 -10.22
C GLY A 641 23.21 8.18 -11.71
N VAL A 642 23.57 9.40 -12.09
CA VAL A 642 23.74 9.82 -13.49
C VAL A 642 24.82 9.02 -14.21
N ASP A 643 25.97 8.80 -13.57
CA ASP A 643 27.12 8.07 -14.13
C ASP A 643 26.83 6.58 -14.33
N SER A 644 26.02 5.98 -13.45
CA SER A 644 25.68 4.55 -13.51
C SER A 644 24.82 4.19 -14.73
N GLU A 645 24.02 5.12 -15.24
CA GLU A 645 23.22 4.87 -16.44
C GLU A 645 24.10 4.73 -17.67
N GLU A 646 25.19 5.50 -17.79
CA GLU A 646 26.13 5.32 -18.89
C GLU A 646 26.74 3.93 -18.84
N GLU A 647 27.06 3.45 -17.63
CA GLU A 647 27.55 2.10 -17.43
C GLU A 647 26.50 1.06 -17.80
N ARG A 648 25.23 1.25 -17.40
CA ARG A 648 24.10 0.40 -17.82
C ARG A 648 24.02 0.33 -19.35
N TRP A 649 24.07 1.46 -20.03
CA TRP A 649 24.06 1.50 -21.51
C TRP A 649 25.29 0.83 -22.11
N ARG A 650 26.48 0.98 -21.51
CA ARG A 650 27.69 0.26 -21.92
C ARG A 650 27.53 -1.26 -21.74
N ARG A 651 26.91 -1.73 -20.65
CA ARG A 651 26.62 -3.16 -20.40
C ARG A 651 25.64 -3.72 -21.43
N ILE A 652 24.54 -3.02 -21.68
CA ILE A 652 23.53 -3.39 -22.69
C ILE A 652 24.18 -3.47 -24.08
N LYS A 653 25.01 -2.49 -24.46
CA LYS A 653 25.75 -2.52 -25.74
C LYS A 653 26.73 -3.70 -25.86
N LYS A 654 27.22 -4.22 -24.72
CA LYS A 654 28.06 -5.43 -24.66
C LYS A 654 27.24 -6.73 -24.60
N GLY A 655 25.91 -6.68 -24.71
CA GLY A 655 25.02 -7.83 -24.69
C GLY A 655 24.62 -8.32 -23.29
N ASP A 656 25.04 -7.64 -22.21
CA ASP A 656 24.63 -7.97 -20.83
C ASP A 656 23.39 -7.14 -20.45
N ASN A 657 22.21 -7.58 -20.92
CA ASN A 657 20.93 -6.99 -20.55
C ASN A 657 20.20 -7.85 -19.51
N ARG A 658 20.59 -7.72 -18.25
CA ARG A 658 19.97 -8.43 -17.11
C ARG A 658 18.54 -7.98 -16.82
N ASP A 659 18.15 -6.83 -17.34
CA ASP A 659 16.82 -6.22 -17.15
C ASP A 659 15.86 -6.56 -18.30
N ALA A 660 16.22 -7.48 -19.20
CA ALA A 660 15.36 -7.87 -20.30
C ALA A 660 14.06 -8.51 -19.77
N PRO A 661 12.89 -8.11 -20.29
CA PRO A 661 11.62 -8.68 -19.86
C PRO A 661 11.52 -10.17 -20.23
N GLU A 662 10.76 -10.91 -19.43
CA GLU A 662 10.49 -12.33 -19.68
C GLU A 662 9.58 -12.54 -20.91
N ASN A 663 9.80 -13.59 -21.69
CA ASN A 663 9.00 -13.90 -22.88
C ASN A 663 7.56 -14.40 -22.60
N TYR A 664 7.17 -14.57 -21.32
CA TYR A 664 5.87 -15.14 -20.95
C TYR A 664 4.78 -14.07 -20.86
N LEU A 665 3.70 -14.25 -21.63
CA LEU A 665 2.58 -13.28 -21.78
C LEU A 665 3.04 -11.88 -22.23
N HIS A 666 4.10 -11.81 -23.06
CA HIS A 666 4.72 -10.55 -23.46
C HIS A 666 3.73 -9.57 -24.13
N GLU A 667 2.79 -10.06 -24.97
CA GLU A 667 1.74 -9.20 -25.57
C GLU A 667 0.84 -8.51 -24.52
N THR A 668 0.64 -9.11 -23.34
CA THR A 668 -0.14 -8.52 -22.24
C THR A 668 0.73 -7.73 -21.27
N LYS A 669 1.92 -8.25 -20.95
CA LYS A 669 2.79 -7.67 -19.91
C LYS A 669 3.60 -6.49 -20.42
N ASP A 670 4.14 -6.56 -21.63
CA ASP A 670 5.09 -5.56 -22.13
C ASP A 670 4.49 -4.15 -22.20
N PRO A 671 3.23 -3.94 -22.64
CA PRO A 671 2.61 -2.61 -22.59
C PRO A 671 2.51 -2.05 -21.16
N LEU A 672 2.14 -2.89 -20.18
CA LEU A 672 2.02 -2.50 -18.77
C LEU A 672 3.41 -2.22 -18.16
N LEU A 673 4.38 -3.08 -18.44
CA LEU A 673 5.76 -2.91 -18.00
C LEU A 673 6.37 -1.64 -18.60
N ALA A 674 6.19 -1.40 -19.90
CA ALA A 674 6.66 -0.18 -20.55
C ALA A 674 6.04 1.07 -19.92
N PHE A 675 4.74 1.08 -19.65
CA PHE A 675 4.09 2.19 -18.95
C PHE A 675 4.71 2.44 -17.57
N VAL A 676 4.94 1.38 -16.79
CA VAL A 676 5.58 1.49 -15.46
C VAL A 676 7.03 1.95 -15.57
N GLU A 677 7.82 1.45 -16.51
CA GLU A 677 9.24 1.79 -16.68
C GLU A 677 9.45 3.20 -17.23
N THR A 678 8.54 3.70 -18.08
CA THR A 678 8.64 5.06 -18.63
C THR A 678 8.60 6.14 -17.55
N ARG A 679 7.86 5.94 -16.46
CA ARG A 679 7.81 6.89 -15.33
C ARG A 679 9.18 7.04 -14.66
N GLY A 680 9.91 5.94 -14.48
CA GLY A 680 11.26 5.93 -13.90
C GLY A 680 12.27 6.56 -14.86
N ALA A 681 12.16 6.24 -16.15
CA ALA A 681 13.00 6.84 -17.19
C ALA A 681 12.82 8.36 -17.31
N ARG A 682 11.58 8.86 -17.24
CA ARG A 682 11.28 10.30 -17.21
C ARG A 682 11.98 11.01 -16.05
N GLY A 683 11.97 10.39 -14.87
CA GLY A 683 12.60 10.97 -13.70
C GLY A 683 14.12 11.04 -13.80
N ARG A 684 14.76 9.95 -14.24
CA ARG A 684 16.21 9.96 -14.48
C ARG A 684 16.61 10.97 -15.56
N TYR A 685 15.79 11.12 -16.60
CA TYR A 685 15.96 12.17 -17.60
C TYR A 685 15.88 13.56 -16.98
N ALA A 686 14.89 13.84 -16.14
CA ALA A 686 14.71 15.14 -15.49
C ALA A 686 15.89 15.49 -14.56
N VAL A 687 16.37 14.53 -13.76
CA VAL A 687 17.55 14.72 -12.91
C VAL A 687 18.79 15.10 -13.74
N LYS A 688 19.04 14.38 -14.84
CA LYS A 688 20.15 14.69 -15.76
C LYS A 688 20.03 16.03 -16.44
N ALA A 689 18.83 16.41 -16.87
CA ALA A 689 18.59 17.71 -17.47
C ALA A 689 18.89 18.84 -16.46
N LEU A 690 18.48 18.66 -15.21
CA LEU A 690 18.74 19.59 -14.12
C LEU A 690 20.24 19.70 -13.80
N GLU A 691 20.95 18.59 -13.68
CA GLU A 691 22.40 18.58 -13.47
C GLU A 691 23.15 19.28 -14.61
N ARG A 692 22.85 18.92 -15.87
CA ARG A 692 23.51 19.53 -17.04
C ARG A 692 23.35 21.04 -17.07
N THR A 693 22.17 21.55 -16.73
CA THR A 693 21.88 22.99 -16.70
C THR A 693 22.76 23.74 -15.69
N LEU A 694 23.20 23.08 -14.61
CA LEU A 694 24.06 23.68 -13.58
C LEU A 694 25.55 23.55 -13.89
N VAL A 695 25.93 22.49 -14.63
CA VAL A 695 27.31 22.21 -15.03
C VAL A 695 27.69 22.96 -16.31
N GLU A 696 26.72 23.34 -17.13
CA GLU A 696 26.94 24.24 -18.26
C GLU A 696 27.70 25.50 -17.82
N THR A 697 28.75 25.81 -18.57
CA THR A 697 29.74 26.85 -18.22
C THR A 697 29.42 28.11 -19.00
N GLU A 698 29.26 29.23 -18.30
CA GLU A 698 29.17 30.55 -18.95
C GLU A 698 30.56 31.17 -19.08
N VAL A 699 30.78 31.86 -20.21
CA VAL A 699 31.98 32.65 -20.43
C VAL A 699 31.84 33.96 -19.65
N ARG A 700 32.59 34.10 -18.56
CA ARG A 700 32.68 35.36 -17.82
C ARG A 700 33.84 36.18 -18.38
N LEU A 701 33.54 37.32 -19.02
CA LEU A 701 34.54 38.30 -19.43
C LEU A 701 35.03 39.05 -18.19
N GLY A 702 36.17 38.61 -17.62
CA GLY A 702 36.90 39.38 -16.63
C GLY A 702 37.64 40.55 -17.28
N ALA A 703 38.18 41.46 -16.45
CA ALA A 703 38.93 42.62 -16.92
C ALA A 703 40.17 42.26 -17.79
N ASN A 704 40.67 41.02 -17.73
CA ASN A 704 41.82 40.56 -18.52
C ASN A 704 41.75 39.10 -19.05
N GLU A 705 40.72 38.29 -18.75
CA GLU A 705 40.61 36.91 -19.29
C GLU A 705 39.18 36.33 -19.16
N ALA A 706 38.83 35.42 -20.07
CA ALA A 706 37.57 34.69 -20.04
C ALA A 706 37.67 33.47 -19.10
N GLN A 707 36.96 33.48 -17.97
CA GLN A 707 36.90 32.33 -17.06
C GLN A 707 35.61 31.53 -17.30
N LEU A 708 35.78 30.23 -17.51
CA LEU A 708 34.69 29.25 -17.59
C LEU A 708 34.39 28.78 -16.16
N GLU A 709 33.31 29.29 -15.56
CA GLU A 709 32.82 28.78 -14.27
C GLU A 709 31.45 28.11 -14.43
N PRO A 710 31.21 26.98 -13.73
CA PRO A 710 29.91 26.34 -13.74
C PRO A 710 28.84 27.29 -13.19
N LEU A 711 27.65 27.25 -13.77
CA LEU A 711 26.52 28.08 -13.36
C LEU A 711 26.14 27.87 -11.89
N GLY A 712 26.16 26.63 -11.43
CA GLY A 712 25.74 26.26 -10.09
C GLY A 712 26.40 24.98 -9.57
N VAL A 713 25.75 24.38 -8.57
CA VAL A 713 26.21 23.11 -7.96
C VAL A 713 25.04 22.14 -7.91
N PHE A 714 25.25 20.92 -8.39
CA PHE A 714 24.31 19.81 -8.23
C PHE A 714 24.87 18.85 -7.17
N ILE A 715 24.04 18.51 -6.18
CA ILE A 715 24.40 17.64 -5.06
C ILE A 715 23.33 16.59 -4.91
N GLU A 716 23.74 15.34 -4.76
CA GLU A 716 22.81 14.23 -4.67
C GLU A 716 23.01 13.41 -3.39
N PHE A 717 21.91 13.13 -2.70
CA PHE A 717 21.82 12.21 -1.59
C PHE A 717 21.09 10.95 -2.06
N ARG A 718 21.68 9.77 -1.81
CA ARG A 718 21.15 8.49 -2.31
C ARG A 718 21.12 7.42 -1.23
N ILE A 719 20.22 6.45 -1.41
CA ILE A 719 20.35 5.12 -0.82
C ILE A 719 21.09 4.25 -1.82
N PHE A 720 22.20 3.65 -1.39
CA PHE A 720 23.05 2.80 -2.20
C PHE A 720 22.63 1.35 -2.00
N ASN A 721 22.40 0.68 -3.11
CA ASN A 721 22.20 -0.75 -3.14
C ASN A 721 23.59 -1.40 -3.14
N GLU A 722 24.09 -1.81 -1.97
CA GLU A 722 25.37 -2.55 -1.86
C GLU A 722 25.19 -4.00 -2.37
N ALA A 723 24.77 -4.13 -3.62
CA ALA A 723 24.86 -5.37 -4.35
C ALA A 723 26.23 -5.44 -5.01
N LYS A 724 27.20 -6.00 -4.28
CA LYS A 724 28.53 -6.44 -4.75
C LYS A 724 29.41 -5.34 -5.35
N GLU A 725 30.28 -4.75 -4.54
CA GLU A 725 31.72 -4.70 -4.82
C GLU A 725 32.43 -3.93 -3.69
N GLN A 726 33.46 -4.58 -3.12
CA GLN A 726 34.42 -4.07 -2.15
C GLN A 726 33.96 -4.08 -0.68
N SER A 727 34.75 -4.80 0.14
CA SER A 727 34.58 -5.09 1.56
C SER A 727 33.54 -6.17 1.88
N GLY A 728 33.97 -7.25 2.54
CA GLY A 728 33.12 -8.38 2.94
C GLY A 728 32.14 -8.06 4.07
N GLU A 729 31.60 -6.85 4.11
CA GLU A 729 30.58 -6.43 5.08
C GLU A 729 29.20 -6.38 4.42
N ILE A 730 28.31 -7.23 4.95
CA ILE A 730 26.84 -7.27 4.87
C ILE A 730 26.20 -6.32 3.83
N ALA A 731 25.78 -6.89 2.70
CA ALA A 731 24.90 -6.23 1.74
C ALA A 731 23.61 -5.76 2.46
N ALA A 732 23.47 -4.44 2.66
CA ALA A 732 22.21 -3.85 3.08
C ALA A 732 21.23 -3.91 1.90
N LYS A 733 20.43 -4.96 1.86
CA LYS A 733 19.37 -5.16 0.86
C LYS A 733 18.36 -4.03 0.94
N ASP A 734 17.91 -3.54 -0.22
CA ASP A 734 17.00 -2.40 -0.33
C ASP A 734 15.81 -2.45 0.63
N PRO A 735 15.65 -1.42 1.49
CA PRO A 735 14.46 -1.28 2.31
C PRO A 735 13.23 -1.21 1.38
N PRO A 736 12.23 -2.07 1.56
CA PRO A 736 11.06 -2.10 0.70
C PRO A 736 10.21 -0.84 0.84
N LEU A 737 9.44 -0.56 -0.22
CA LEU A 737 8.53 0.57 -0.29
C LEU A 737 7.23 0.24 0.44
N GLY A 738 6.90 1.03 1.47
CA GLY A 738 5.67 0.86 2.24
C GLY A 738 5.42 1.99 3.23
N TRP A 739 4.24 1.96 3.84
CA TRP A 739 3.80 2.91 4.86
C TRP A 739 4.15 2.46 6.31
N ARG A 740 5.07 1.51 6.44
CA ARG A 740 5.66 1.08 7.71
C ARG A 740 7.12 0.69 7.44
N LEU A 741 8.03 1.17 8.28
CA LEU A 741 9.45 0.82 8.23
C LEU A 741 9.83 -0.06 9.41
N SER A 742 10.46 -1.21 9.13
CA SER A 742 11.17 -2.00 10.13
C SER A 742 12.31 -1.21 10.78
N GLN A 743 12.76 -1.67 11.95
CA GLN A 743 13.98 -1.20 12.58
C GLN A 743 15.20 -1.49 11.70
N ALA A 744 15.29 -2.66 11.07
CA ALA A 744 16.36 -2.98 10.13
C ALA A 744 16.41 -2.00 8.96
N ALA A 745 15.26 -1.68 8.36
CA ALA A 745 15.16 -0.67 7.30
C ALA A 745 15.65 0.71 7.78
N ARG A 746 15.23 1.16 8.97
CA ARG A 746 15.67 2.44 9.53
C ARG A 746 17.17 2.48 9.80
N ILE A 747 17.73 1.44 10.43
CA ILE A 747 19.18 1.34 10.67
C ILE A 747 19.95 1.36 9.35
N ALA A 748 19.46 0.68 8.31
CA ALA A 748 20.09 0.70 7.00
C ALA A 748 20.08 2.11 6.38
N ILE A 749 18.94 2.81 6.43
CA ILE A 749 18.83 4.21 5.96
C ILE A 749 19.76 5.12 6.77
N ASP A 750 19.74 5.02 8.10
CA ASP A 750 20.56 5.81 9.00
C ASP A 750 22.05 5.57 8.78
N LYS A 751 22.50 4.32 8.58
CA LYS A 751 23.91 4.03 8.29
C LYS A 751 24.36 4.72 6.99
N GLN A 752 23.50 4.73 5.98
CA GLN A 752 23.80 5.34 4.68
C GLN A 752 23.62 6.87 4.67
N ALA A 753 22.81 7.43 5.58
CA ALA A 753 22.55 8.87 5.66
C ALA A 753 23.42 9.59 6.71
N LEU A 754 23.80 8.94 7.82
CA LEU A 754 24.33 9.57 9.04
C LEU A 754 25.80 9.25 9.36
N GLY A 755 26.40 8.23 8.74
CA GLY A 755 27.75 7.74 9.09
C GLY A 755 28.92 8.61 8.61
N ALA A 756 30.05 8.59 9.33
CA ALA A 756 31.30 9.23 8.89
C ALA A 756 31.89 8.58 7.62
N ASP A 757 31.68 7.27 7.46
CA ASP A 757 31.94 6.49 6.25
C ASP A 757 30.66 6.30 5.39
N ALA A 758 29.62 7.11 5.63
CA ALA A 758 28.39 6.98 4.86
C ALA A 758 28.64 7.40 3.41
N ASN A 759 27.96 6.72 2.49
CA ASN A 759 28.02 7.02 1.07
C ASN A 759 27.57 8.46 0.74
N ASN A 760 26.89 9.15 1.66
CA ASN A 760 26.49 10.55 1.52
C ASN A 760 27.43 11.57 2.21
N ALA A 761 28.50 11.14 2.87
CA ALA A 761 29.43 12.05 3.57
C ALA A 761 30.09 13.06 2.61
N GLU A 762 30.43 12.62 1.39
CA GLU A 762 30.93 13.50 0.34
C GLU A 762 29.88 14.53 -0.09
N SER A 763 28.61 14.13 -0.21
CA SER A 763 27.50 15.04 -0.54
C SER A 763 27.29 16.10 0.53
N PHE A 764 27.38 15.74 1.82
CA PHE A 764 27.38 16.73 2.92
C PHE A 764 28.59 17.67 2.87
N ALA A 765 29.79 17.17 2.57
CA ALA A 765 30.98 18.00 2.43
C ALA A 765 30.86 18.98 1.25
N LYS A 766 30.37 18.51 0.10
CA LYS A 766 30.08 19.33 -1.09
C LYS A 766 29.05 20.41 -0.80
N LEU A 767 27.99 20.08 -0.06
CA LEU A 767 26.97 21.06 0.31
C LEU A 767 27.53 22.14 1.22
N ARG A 768 28.27 21.75 2.26
CA ARG A 768 28.95 22.71 3.16
C ARG A 768 29.89 23.63 2.37
N ALA A 769 30.68 23.07 1.47
CA ALA A 769 31.61 23.85 0.63
C ALA A 769 30.89 24.75 -0.38
N ALA A 770 29.68 24.42 -0.83
CA ALA A 770 28.92 25.25 -1.76
C ALA A 770 28.17 26.40 -1.08
N MET A 771 27.86 26.26 0.22
CA MET A 771 27.14 27.25 1.01
C MET A 771 28.05 28.34 1.62
N HIS A 772 29.35 28.07 1.72
CA HIS A 772 30.39 29.00 2.16
C HIS A 772 31.16 29.54 0.95
#